data_AF-A0A1F8Q943-F1
#
_entry.id   AF-A0A1F8Q943-F1
#
_cell.length_a   1.000
_cell.length_b   1.000
_cell.length_c   1.000
_cell.angle_alpha   90.00
_cell.angle_beta   90.00
_cell.angle_gamma   90.00
#
_symmetry.space_group_name_H-M   'P 1'
#
loop_
_entity.id
_entity.type
_entity.pdbx_description
1 polymer ?
#
loop_
_entity_poly.entity_id
_entity_poly.type
_entity_poly.pdbx_seq_one_letter_code
_entity_poly.pdbx_strand_id
1 'polypeptide(L)'
;MKYRLIIGIAIFCIALSACKRSVSDSQTTDLLSTATIPQPVFTPVTAPTNTPAPTSSPAPAARKLSADQALAEGDWETAVREYQAAKDFSTDPRVRAAALLGLGRVYLAAQDYEQSAAALTEFVENYAQDYRLPHAYYLLGDALMALEKYPEAIEGYTKYLDSRPGVIDAYVREARGEAYFAKGDYSQAAADFGLSAEAGSSLDPIFLKMKMARSFSLAGDQNAALVLYDQIYNQTQNEYTRALIDLRKGQILIEQGRIEEASSAFMDAVTNYPQAYESYSSLVALLEQGVQVDDLTRGIVDYHAGEYGVALSAFDHYLQNNPVDPATGHYYNGLTRRVLGGYPDAVAQWNEIITKYSDHHLWDDAWEAKAYTQWAFLDDLPGAIETMRGFVEKSPSHGKASQMLYEAGRLAERQGDLSLAAELWEKLAVDYPGTDEALNGLFQAGIANYRMGNFPASFNLFQRYFTLAVTLQDRSRALFWIGKAQNAAGNLESARASWAKAAGVDPTGYYSERARDLLDGRTPFTPPQDYDLVIDWENNRLQAEDWLRNTFSMDSQADLKGLGALAGQQGLLRGLELWEIGKFTEARSEFEELRQLVASDPIQSYQFANFLTNLGLYRSGIMATRQVLDLAGMNDATSLGAPAYFNNIRFGTYFSDQIMALAEEYNFHPLLLFSVVRQESLFEGFVQSSAGARGLMQIVPGTGEEIASRLKWPADYTEEDLYRPIVNLKFGVDYLGRQRELFEGDLFAALSAYNGGPGNALEWKMLAPDDPDLFLEIVRFEETRNYIRGIYEIFTIYRFIYNRTP
;
A
#
# COMPACT_ATOMS: atom_id res chain seq x y z
N MET A 1 -14.47 6.19 -3.47
CA MET A 1 -14.27 7.09 -2.32
C MET A 1 -14.56 6.30 -1.04
N LYS A 2 -13.51 6.00 -0.27
CA LYS A 2 -13.44 5.49 1.13
C LYS A 2 -14.34 4.30 1.57
N TYR A 3 -13.84 3.07 1.43
CA TYR A 3 -14.23 1.93 2.28
C TYR A 3 -13.55 2.05 3.65
N ARG A 4 -14.31 2.07 4.75
CA ARG A 4 -13.77 2.02 6.12
C ARG A 4 -13.93 0.60 6.66
N LEU A 5 -12.79 -0.07 6.82
CA LEU A 5 -12.64 -1.27 7.64
C LEU A 5 -12.82 -0.87 9.11
N ILE A 6 -13.80 -1.45 9.80
CA ILE A 6 -14.02 -1.24 11.23
C ILE A 6 -13.00 -2.12 11.98
N ILE A 7 -11.92 -1.51 12.48
CA ILE A 7 -11.03 -2.12 13.48
C ILE A 7 -11.43 -1.55 14.84
N GLY A 8 -11.98 -2.41 15.71
CA GLY A 8 -12.24 -2.08 17.10
C GLY A 8 -10.93 -1.96 17.87
N ILE A 9 -10.58 -0.74 18.31
CA ILE A 9 -9.45 -0.50 19.21
C ILE A 9 -10.00 -0.51 20.65
N ALA A 10 -9.63 -1.52 21.42
CA ALA A 10 -9.81 -1.53 22.88
C ALA A 10 -8.68 -0.72 23.53
N ILE A 11 -9.02 0.38 24.22
CA ILE A 11 -8.08 1.20 24.99
C ILE A 11 -7.99 0.63 26.41
N PHE A 12 -6.80 0.16 26.81
CA PHE A 12 -6.49 -0.18 28.20
C PHE A 12 -5.57 0.90 28.80
N CYS A 13 -6.09 1.67 29.76
CA CYS A 13 -5.31 2.64 30.53
C CYS A 13 -4.61 1.96 31.72
N ILE A 14 -3.27 2.03 31.77
CA ILE A 14 -2.49 1.66 32.97
C ILE A 14 -2.02 2.93 33.67
N ALA A 15 -2.43 3.09 34.93
CA ALA A 15 -2.00 4.16 35.82
C ALA A 15 -0.66 3.81 36.50
N LEU A 16 0.35 4.67 36.36
CA LEU A 16 1.63 4.56 37.05
C LEU A 16 1.63 5.38 38.36
N SER A 17 1.87 4.68 39.48
CA SER A 17 2.09 5.28 40.80
C SER A 17 3.59 5.51 41.02
N ALA A 18 3.97 6.75 41.32
CA ALA A 18 5.35 7.14 41.64
C ALA A 18 5.69 6.94 43.12
N CYS A 19 6.82 6.32 43.43
CA CYS A 19 7.43 6.33 44.76
C CYS A 19 8.80 7.04 44.72
N LYS A 20 8.90 8.10 45.54
CA LYS A 20 10.12 8.85 45.87
C LYS A 20 11.12 7.97 46.62
N ARG A 21 12.43 8.18 46.40
CA ARG A 21 13.45 7.89 47.41
C ARG A 21 14.58 8.92 47.42
N SER A 22 15.08 9.12 48.63
CA SER A 22 15.80 10.27 49.18
C SER A 22 17.31 10.21 49.02
N VAL A 23 17.90 11.41 49.02
CA VAL A 23 19.32 11.74 49.15
C VAL A 23 19.84 11.43 50.56
N SER A 24 21.08 10.96 50.67
CA SER A 24 21.89 11.09 51.90
C SER A 24 23.32 11.48 51.57
N ASP A 25 23.79 12.44 52.36
CA ASP A 25 25.07 13.15 52.30
C ASP A 25 26.18 12.45 53.13
N SER A 26 27.39 13.02 53.08
CA SER A 26 28.63 12.76 53.87
C SER A 26 29.74 12.03 53.12
N GLN A 27 31.04 12.38 53.23
CA GLN A 27 31.75 13.45 53.93
C GLN A 27 33.16 13.57 53.32
N THR A 28 33.71 14.78 53.44
CA THR A 28 35.07 15.25 53.17
C THR A 28 36.20 14.50 53.89
N THR A 29 37.39 14.41 53.28
CA THR A 29 38.65 14.86 53.91
C THR A 29 39.73 15.21 52.88
N ASP A 30 40.36 16.34 53.15
CA ASP A 30 41.47 17.03 52.51
C ASP A 30 42.83 16.36 52.81
N LEU A 31 43.88 16.63 52.01
CA LEU A 31 45.27 16.82 52.46
C LEU A 31 46.21 17.21 51.28
N LEU A 32 47.09 18.18 51.57
CA LEU A 32 47.91 19.02 50.69
C LEU A 32 49.33 18.48 50.36
N SER A 33 49.93 19.11 49.32
CA SER A 33 51.37 19.42 49.10
C SER A 33 52.24 18.31 48.45
N THR A 34 53.17 18.52 47.50
CA THR A 34 53.98 19.68 47.07
C THR A 34 54.59 19.41 45.67
N ALA A 35 55.00 20.48 44.98
CA ALA A 35 55.54 20.55 43.62
C ALA A 35 56.98 20.02 43.41
N THR A 36 57.34 19.71 42.15
CA THR A 36 58.64 20.08 41.51
C THR A 36 58.64 19.83 39.98
N ILE A 37 59.30 20.73 39.23
CA ILE A 37 59.61 20.65 37.77
C ILE A 37 61.14 20.59 37.62
N PRO A 38 61.71 19.83 36.66
CA PRO A 38 62.57 20.44 35.62
C PRO A 38 62.41 19.85 34.19
N GLN A 39 62.84 20.65 33.20
CA GLN A 39 62.76 20.51 31.72
C GLN A 39 63.95 19.72 31.07
N PRO A 40 64.30 19.85 29.76
CA PRO A 40 63.63 19.43 28.50
C PRO A 40 64.57 18.64 27.53
N VAL A 41 64.07 17.82 26.58
CA VAL A 41 64.82 17.44 25.36
C VAL A 41 63.90 17.20 24.14
N PHE A 42 64.38 17.70 22.99
CA PHE A 42 63.84 17.93 21.64
C PHE A 42 63.10 16.81 20.89
N THR A 43 62.12 17.22 20.08
CA THR A 43 61.61 16.52 18.88
C THR A 43 61.57 17.45 17.65
N PRO A 44 61.66 16.93 16.42
CA PRO A 44 62.06 17.67 15.22
C PRO A 44 60.93 18.52 14.61
N VAL A 45 61.33 19.60 13.95
CA VAL A 45 60.47 20.51 13.16
C VAL A 45 59.81 19.76 12.00
N THR A 46 58.49 19.58 12.06
CA THR A 46 57.65 19.25 10.90
C THR A 46 57.28 20.53 10.16
N ALA A 47 57.39 20.49 8.83
CA ALA A 47 57.03 21.57 7.90
C ALA A 47 55.60 22.09 8.12
N PRO A 48 55.31 23.37 7.79
CA PRO A 48 53.98 23.94 7.95
C PRO A 48 52.94 23.14 7.18
N THR A 49 51.92 22.69 7.90
CA THR A 49 50.69 22.13 7.36
C THR A 49 50.03 23.20 6.49
N ASN A 50 49.81 22.89 5.21
CA ASN A 50 48.98 23.72 4.34
C ASN A 50 47.59 23.83 4.99
N THR A 51 47.16 25.05 5.33
CA THR A 51 45.76 25.36 5.61
C THR A 51 44.92 24.85 4.44
N PRO A 52 43.83 24.07 4.66
CA PRO A 52 42.90 23.75 3.58
C PRO A 52 42.41 25.06 2.96
N ALA A 53 42.57 25.21 1.64
CA ALA A 53 41.91 26.29 0.92
C ALA A 53 40.40 26.19 1.18
N PRO A 54 39.66 27.31 1.34
CA PRO A 54 38.21 27.26 1.46
C PRO A 54 37.65 26.47 0.28
N THR A 55 36.89 25.41 0.57
CA THR A 55 36.21 24.60 -0.43
C THR A 55 35.42 25.54 -1.32
N SER A 56 35.76 25.63 -2.61
CA SER A 56 35.07 26.51 -3.53
C SER A 56 33.59 26.15 -3.56
N SER A 57 32.71 27.13 -3.31
CA SER A 57 31.26 26.99 -3.48
C SER A 57 30.93 26.27 -4.81
N PRO A 58 30.02 25.28 -4.82
CA PRO A 58 29.65 24.58 -6.05
C PRO A 58 29.16 25.54 -7.13
N ALA A 59 29.51 25.27 -8.39
CA ALA A 59 29.04 26.05 -9.52
C ALA A 59 27.49 26.05 -9.59
N PRO A 60 26.84 27.11 -10.08
CA PRO A 60 25.38 27.22 -10.08
C PRO A 60 24.63 26.06 -10.77
N ALA A 61 25.20 25.46 -11.82
CA ALA A 61 24.61 24.29 -12.47
C ALA A 61 24.64 23.02 -11.57
N ALA A 62 25.69 22.85 -10.77
CA ALA A 62 25.78 21.76 -9.79
C ALA A 62 24.80 21.96 -8.63
N ARG A 63 24.55 23.22 -8.23
CA ARG A 63 23.51 23.55 -7.25
C ARG A 63 22.11 23.19 -7.74
N LYS A 64 21.78 23.49 -9.00
CA LYS A 64 20.50 23.08 -9.60
C LYS A 64 20.31 21.56 -9.56
N LEU A 65 21.35 20.78 -9.89
CA LEU A 65 21.27 19.32 -9.84
C LEU A 65 21.04 18.83 -8.40
N SER A 66 21.75 19.42 -7.42
CA SER A 66 21.52 19.15 -6.00
C SER A 66 20.10 19.50 -5.57
N ALA A 67 19.51 20.57 -6.11
CA ALA A 67 18.14 20.99 -5.83
C ALA A 67 17.11 20.02 -6.39
N ASP A 68 17.30 19.52 -7.63
CA ASP A 68 16.42 18.51 -8.22
C ASP A 68 16.43 17.21 -7.40
N GLN A 69 17.60 16.79 -6.95
CA GLN A 69 17.75 15.61 -6.10
C GLN A 69 16.99 15.81 -4.78
N ALA A 70 17.20 16.94 -4.10
CA ALA A 70 16.49 17.25 -2.86
C ALA A 70 14.97 17.32 -3.05
N LEU A 71 14.49 17.87 -4.18
CA LEU A 71 13.06 17.88 -4.53
C LEU A 71 12.52 16.45 -4.70
N ALA A 72 13.23 15.59 -5.44
CA ALA A 72 12.84 14.19 -5.64
C ALA A 72 12.84 13.39 -4.32
N GLU A 73 13.71 13.75 -3.38
CA GLU A 73 13.82 13.19 -2.04
C GLU A 73 12.77 13.73 -1.05
N GLY A 74 12.04 14.80 -1.40
CA GLY A 74 11.11 15.48 -0.52
C GLY A 74 11.78 16.35 0.56
N ASP A 75 13.07 16.68 0.40
CA ASP A 75 13.79 17.67 1.21
C ASP A 75 13.57 19.07 0.62
N TRP A 76 12.40 19.63 0.92
CA TRP A 76 11.96 20.93 0.41
C TRP A 76 12.88 22.08 0.86
N GLU A 77 13.40 22.03 2.09
CA GLU A 77 14.27 23.08 2.62
C GLU A 77 15.59 23.16 1.84
N THR A 78 16.22 22.01 1.57
CA THR A 78 17.43 21.95 0.75
C THR A 78 17.13 22.34 -0.70
N ALA A 79 16.02 21.85 -1.27
CA ALA A 79 15.65 22.18 -2.65
C ALA A 79 15.46 23.69 -2.86
N VAL A 80 14.70 24.36 -1.97
CA VAL A 80 14.52 25.82 -2.02
C VAL A 80 15.85 26.55 -1.92
N ARG A 81 16.69 26.19 -0.93
CA ARG A 81 18.00 26.83 -0.72
C ARG A 81 18.88 26.73 -1.95
N GLU A 82 18.98 25.54 -2.55
CA GLU A 82 19.87 25.31 -3.69
C GLU A 82 19.33 25.92 -4.99
N TYR A 83 18.02 25.89 -5.24
CA TYR A 83 17.45 26.61 -6.39
C TYR A 83 17.59 28.12 -6.25
N GLN A 84 17.30 28.69 -5.07
CA GLN A 84 17.46 30.12 -4.82
C GLN A 84 18.92 30.56 -5.09
N ALA A 85 19.88 29.77 -4.60
CA ALA A 85 21.28 30.08 -4.84
C ALA A 85 21.70 29.88 -6.31
N ALA A 86 21.15 28.88 -7.01
CA ALA A 86 21.37 28.73 -8.45
C ALA A 86 20.82 29.92 -9.25
N LYS A 87 19.66 30.47 -8.84
CA LYS A 87 19.08 31.70 -9.42
C LYS A 87 19.98 32.92 -9.18
N ASP A 88 20.36 33.16 -7.93
CA ASP A 88 21.02 34.40 -7.51
C ASP A 88 22.46 34.50 -8.01
N PHE A 89 23.20 33.38 -8.05
CA PHE A 89 24.62 33.37 -8.38
C PHE A 89 24.94 32.99 -9.83
N SER A 90 24.00 32.44 -10.59
CA SER A 90 24.23 32.17 -12.02
C SER A 90 24.14 33.45 -12.85
N THR A 91 24.91 33.55 -13.93
CA THR A 91 24.69 34.54 -15.00
C THR A 91 24.11 33.92 -16.27
N ASP A 92 23.99 32.58 -16.35
CA ASP A 92 23.36 31.89 -17.49
C ASP A 92 21.84 31.97 -17.35
N PRO A 93 21.13 32.61 -18.31
CA PRO A 93 19.67 32.71 -18.29
C PRO A 93 18.96 31.36 -18.20
N ARG A 94 19.51 30.30 -18.80
CA ARG A 94 18.89 28.96 -18.80
C ARG A 94 18.91 28.33 -17.41
N VAL A 95 19.96 28.57 -16.63
CA VAL A 95 20.09 28.10 -15.25
C VAL A 95 19.15 28.87 -14.34
N ARG A 96 19.03 30.20 -14.52
CA ARG A 96 18.09 31.02 -13.76
C ARG A 96 16.63 30.63 -14.02
N ALA A 97 16.27 30.45 -15.29
CA ALA A 97 14.95 29.94 -15.68
C ALA A 97 14.67 28.56 -15.07
N ALA A 98 15.65 27.65 -15.13
CA ALA A 98 15.54 26.31 -14.51
C ALA A 98 15.27 26.40 -13.01
N ALA A 99 15.99 27.28 -12.32
CA ALA A 99 15.87 27.49 -10.89
C ALA A 99 14.52 28.09 -10.50
N LEU A 100 13.99 29.04 -11.27
CA LEU A 100 12.65 29.60 -11.05
C LEU A 100 11.54 28.57 -11.21
N LEU A 101 11.62 27.74 -12.26
CA LEU A 101 10.67 26.64 -12.44
C LEU A 101 10.76 25.63 -11.28
N GLY A 102 11.98 25.30 -10.86
CA GLY A 102 12.25 24.44 -9.69
C GLY A 102 11.68 25.01 -8.39
N LEU A 103 11.87 26.31 -8.14
CA LEU A 103 11.25 27.04 -7.01
C LEU A 103 9.72 26.95 -7.07
N GLY A 104 9.11 27.19 -8.23
CA GLY A 104 7.68 27.04 -8.42
C GLY A 104 7.16 25.65 -8.04
N ARG A 105 7.87 24.60 -8.46
CA ARG A 105 7.54 23.19 -8.17
C ARG A 105 7.66 22.86 -6.68
N VAL A 106 8.78 23.22 -6.04
CA VAL A 106 8.96 22.91 -4.60
C VAL A 106 7.97 23.68 -3.73
N TYR A 107 7.66 24.94 -4.06
CA TYR A 107 6.66 25.70 -3.32
C TYR A 107 5.24 25.18 -3.54
N LEU A 108 4.88 24.70 -4.73
CA LEU A 108 3.62 23.98 -4.95
C LEU A 108 3.53 22.70 -4.09
N ALA A 109 4.60 21.91 -4.07
CA ALA A 109 4.66 20.69 -3.25
C ALA A 109 4.58 21.01 -1.75
N ALA A 110 5.20 22.09 -1.31
CA ALA A 110 5.16 22.59 0.06
C ALA A 110 3.89 23.40 0.40
N GLN A 111 2.95 23.53 -0.55
CA GLN A 111 1.71 24.31 -0.42
C GLN A 111 1.91 25.81 -0.13
N ASP A 112 3.10 26.36 -0.42
CA ASP A 112 3.38 27.80 -0.40
C ASP A 112 3.02 28.42 -1.77
N TYR A 113 1.71 28.53 -2.02
CA TYR A 113 1.20 28.95 -3.31
C TYR A 113 1.57 30.39 -3.69
N GLU A 114 1.76 31.28 -2.71
CA GLU A 114 2.18 32.67 -2.95
C GLU A 114 3.62 32.72 -3.48
N GLN A 115 4.57 32.01 -2.83
CA GLN A 115 5.95 31.97 -3.31
C GLN A 115 6.07 31.22 -4.64
N SER A 116 5.25 30.18 -4.84
CA SER A 116 5.19 29.49 -6.12
C SER A 116 4.75 30.43 -7.25
N ALA A 117 3.62 31.12 -7.05
CA ALA A 117 3.10 32.08 -8.03
C ALA A 117 4.14 33.18 -8.32
N ALA A 118 4.80 33.73 -7.31
CA ALA A 118 5.83 34.75 -7.49
C ALA A 118 7.02 34.27 -8.36
N ALA A 119 7.55 33.08 -8.07
CA ALA A 119 8.66 32.51 -8.85
C ALA A 119 8.25 32.20 -10.30
N LEU A 120 7.05 31.68 -10.51
CA LEU A 120 6.54 31.33 -11.84
C LEU A 120 6.14 32.58 -12.65
N THR A 121 5.63 33.63 -12.01
CA THR A 121 5.44 34.95 -12.64
C THR A 121 6.76 35.53 -13.10
N GLU A 122 7.82 35.50 -12.25
CA GLU A 122 9.16 35.95 -12.66
C GLU A 122 9.69 35.15 -13.86
N PHE A 123 9.40 33.84 -13.92
CA PHE A 123 9.74 33.01 -15.08
C PHE A 123 9.06 33.51 -16.35
N VAL A 124 7.72 33.60 -16.35
CA VAL A 124 6.95 33.90 -17.57
C VAL A 124 7.19 35.31 -18.10
N GLU A 125 7.54 36.26 -17.22
CA GLU A 125 7.84 37.65 -17.59
C GLU A 125 9.23 37.80 -18.22
N ASN A 126 10.23 37.05 -17.74
CA ASN A 126 11.63 37.30 -18.09
C ASN A 126 12.22 36.27 -19.08
N TYR A 127 11.58 35.11 -19.27
CA TYR A 127 12.13 33.99 -20.04
C TYR A 127 11.17 33.49 -21.13
N ALA A 128 10.55 34.41 -21.86
CA ALA A 128 9.56 34.10 -22.92
C ALA A 128 10.08 33.24 -24.10
N GLN A 129 11.40 33.00 -24.20
CA GLN A 129 12.02 32.15 -25.22
C GLN A 129 12.52 30.79 -24.67
N ASP A 130 12.34 30.54 -23.37
CA ASP A 130 12.73 29.27 -22.76
C ASP A 130 11.72 28.17 -23.14
N TYR A 131 12.23 26.98 -23.51
CA TYR A 131 11.39 25.87 -23.97
C TYR A 131 10.44 25.32 -22.89
N ARG A 132 10.69 25.65 -21.61
CA ARG A 132 9.86 25.24 -20.46
C ARG A 132 8.74 26.23 -20.14
N LEU A 133 8.59 27.29 -20.94
CA LEU A 133 7.52 28.28 -20.75
C LEU A 133 6.11 27.67 -20.64
N PRO A 134 5.73 26.64 -21.43
CA PRO A 134 4.45 25.96 -21.23
C PRO A 134 4.31 25.39 -19.82
N HIS A 135 5.33 24.69 -19.29
CA HIS A 135 5.32 24.14 -17.94
C HIS A 135 5.11 25.22 -16.87
N ALA A 136 5.76 26.37 -17.03
CA ALA A 136 5.58 27.50 -16.13
C ALA A 136 4.14 28.03 -16.15
N TYR A 137 3.48 28.10 -17.32
CA TYR A 137 2.08 28.51 -17.42
C TYR A 137 1.13 27.54 -16.71
N TYR A 138 1.34 26.24 -16.87
CA TYR A 138 0.52 25.24 -16.19
C TYR A 138 0.67 25.32 -14.67
N LEU A 139 1.91 25.31 -14.18
CA LEU A 139 2.20 25.36 -12.74
C LEU A 139 1.73 26.68 -12.12
N LEU A 140 1.83 27.79 -12.86
CA LEU A 140 1.29 29.08 -12.41
C LEU A 140 -0.24 29.00 -12.32
N GLY A 141 -0.88 28.32 -13.26
CA GLY A 141 -2.31 27.99 -13.21
C GLY A 141 -2.67 27.22 -11.94
N ASP A 142 -1.94 26.16 -11.61
CA ASP A 142 -2.15 25.37 -10.39
C ASP A 142 -1.99 26.22 -9.11
N ALA A 143 -0.94 27.05 -9.04
CA ALA A 143 -0.71 27.94 -7.90
C ALA A 143 -1.82 28.99 -7.75
N LEU A 144 -2.24 29.61 -8.85
CA LEU A 144 -3.32 30.60 -8.85
C LEU A 144 -4.69 29.99 -8.55
N MET A 145 -4.93 28.75 -8.99
CA MET A 145 -6.13 27.99 -8.64
C MET A 145 -6.21 27.78 -7.13
N ALA A 146 -5.10 27.39 -6.49
CA ALA A 146 -5.02 27.22 -5.04
C ALA A 146 -5.16 28.54 -4.26
N LEU A 147 -4.77 29.68 -4.86
CA LEU A 147 -5.01 31.03 -4.35
C LEU A 147 -6.40 31.60 -4.68
N GLU A 148 -7.29 30.79 -5.26
CA GLU A 148 -8.64 31.18 -5.71
C GLU A 148 -8.66 32.33 -6.75
N LYS A 149 -7.54 32.56 -7.43
CA LYS A 149 -7.40 33.53 -8.54
C LYS A 149 -7.81 32.88 -9.86
N TYR A 150 -9.08 32.49 -9.94
CA TYR A 150 -9.60 31.65 -11.02
C TYR A 150 -9.43 32.24 -12.43
N PRO A 151 -9.68 33.55 -12.69
CA PRO A 151 -9.48 34.13 -14.02
C PRO A 151 -8.02 34.01 -14.51
N GLU A 152 -7.06 34.27 -13.64
CA GLU A 152 -5.64 34.20 -13.94
C GLU A 152 -5.17 32.74 -14.10
N ALA A 153 -5.73 31.82 -13.31
CA ALA A 153 -5.49 30.39 -13.49
C ALA A 153 -5.96 29.88 -14.86
N ILE A 154 -7.17 30.28 -15.28
CA ILE A 154 -7.73 29.98 -16.61
C ILE A 154 -6.82 30.52 -17.72
N GLU A 155 -6.26 31.74 -17.56
CA GLU A 155 -5.32 32.31 -18.52
C GLU A 155 -4.04 31.47 -18.61
N GLY A 156 -3.48 31.04 -17.47
CA GLY A 156 -2.33 30.13 -17.41
C GLY A 156 -2.57 28.83 -18.20
N TYR A 157 -3.66 28.12 -17.91
CA TYR A 157 -4.00 26.89 -18.64
C TYR A 157 -4.27 27.12 -20.13
N THR A 158 -4.85 28.26 -20.49
CA THR A 158 -5.09 28.62 -21.89
C THR A 158 -3.77 28.86 -22.63
N LYS A 159 -2.82 29.59 -22.01
CA LYS A 159 -1.48 29.78 -22.58
C LYS A 159 -0.71 28.48 -22.73
N TYR A 160 -0.89 27.52 -21.81
CA TYR A 160 -0.37 26.17 -22.00
C TYR A 160 -0.94 25.54 -23.28
N LEU A 161 -2.27 25.48 -23.43
CA LEU A 161 -2.92 24.84 -24.58
C LEU A 161 -2.54 25.51 -25.91
N ASP A 162 -2.40 26.83 -25.93
CA ASP A 162 -2.00 27.59 -27.12
C ASP A 162 -0.53 27.32 -27.51
N SER A 163 0.34 27.15 -26.52
CA SER A 163 1.77 26.93 -26.75
C SER A 163 2.14 25.48 -27.01
N ARG A 164 1.34 24.52 -26.52
CA ARG A 164 1.64 23.09 -26.62
C ARG A 164 0.40 22.20 -26.83
N PRO A 165 -0.32 22.39 -27.96
CA PRO A 165 -1.53 21.63 -28.24
C PRO A 165 -1.23 20.15 -28.55
N GLY A 166 -2.18 19.27 -28.20
CA GLY A 166 -2.20 17.86 -28.55
C GLY A 166 -1.32 16.95 -27.70
N VAL A 167 -0.68 17.46 -26.65
CA VAL A 167 0.16 16.63 -25.76
C VAL A 167 -0.67 16.14 -24.58
N ILE A 168 -0.95 17.02 -23.60
CA ILE A 168 -1.73 16.69 -22.39
C ILE A 168 -3.05 17.47 -22.33
N ASP A 169 -3.66 17.74 -23.48
CA ASP A 169 -4.88 18.55 -23.60
C ASP A 169 -6.00 18.08 -22.68
N ALA A 170 -6.17 16.76 -22.50
CA ALA A 170 -7.17 16.19 -21.59
C ALA A 170 -6.97 16.73 -20.15
N TYR A 171 -5.77 16.57 -19.61
CA TYR A 171 -5.40 16.98 -18.24
C TYR A 171 -5.50 18.49 -18.04
N VAL A 172 -5.08 19.28 -19.04
CA VAL A 172 -5.11 20.74 -18.95
C VAL A 172 -6.53 21.27 -19.07
N ARG A 173 -7.37 20.65 -19.92
CA ARG A 173 -8.79 20.99 -20.03
C ARG A 173 -9.55 20.57 -18.79
N GLU A 174 -9.23 19.45 -18.17
CA GLU A 174 -9.80 19.12 -16.87
C GLU A 174 -9.46 20.21 -15.83
N ALA A 175 -8.19 20.58 -15.68
CA ALA A 175 -7.77 21.61 -14.73
C ALA A 175 -8.42 22.97 -15.01
N ARG A 176 -8.51 23.37 -16.28
CA ARG A 176 -9.18 24.62 -16.68
C ARG A 176 -10.70 24.56 -16.49
N GLY A 177 -11.30 23.40 -16.73
CA GLY A 177 -12.71 23.12 -16.45
C GLY A 177 -13.04 23.27 -14.97
N GLU A 178 -12.17 22.77 -14.08
CA GLU A 178 -12.29 23.00 -12.63
C GLU A 178 -12.18 24.48 -12.27
N ALA A 179 -11.26 25.22 -12.89
CA ALA A 179 -11.14 26.67 -12.66
C ALA A 179 -12.38 27.45 -13.15
N TYR A 180 -12.94 27.09 -14.31
CA TYR A 180 -14.22 27.64 -14.78
C TYR A 180 -15.37 27.30 -13.84
N PHE A 181 -15.42 26.06 -13.36
CA PHE A 181 -16.44 25.60 -12.42
C PHE A 181 -16.38 26.39 -11.11
N ALA A 182 -15.19 26.55 -10.52
CA ALA A 182 -14.99 27.31 -9.28
C ALA A 182 -15.30 28.81 -9.44
N LYS A 183 -15.03 29.37 -10.63
CA LYS A 183 -15.42 30.74 -11.00
C LYS A 183 -16.95 30.91 -11.18
N GLY A 184 -17.70 29.82 -11.35
CA GLY A 184 -19.14 29.82 -11.64
C GLY A 184 -19.49 29.92 -13.13
N ASP A 185 -18.52 29.77 -14.03
CA ASP A 185 -18.75 29.69 -15.48
C ASP A 185 -18.98 28.24 -15.90
N TYR A 186 -20.13 27.71 -15.50
CA TYR A 186 -20.46 26.29 -15.67
C TYR A 186 -20.60 25.88 -17.15
N SER A 187 -20.93 26.80 -18.05
CA SER A 187 -21.00 26.52 -19.49
C SER A 187 -19.62 26.22 -20.08
N GLN A 188 -18.60 27.02 -19.73
CA GLN A 188 -17.22 26.75 -20.16
C GLN A 188 -16.65 25.50 -19.46
N ALA A 189 -16.98 25.30 -18.18
CA ALA A 189 -16.58 24.09 -17.46
C ALA A 189 -17.11 22.82 -18.16
N ALA A 190 -18.39 22.79 -18.51
CA ALA A 190 -19.00 21.67 -19.23
C ALA A 190 -18.31 21.39 -20.58
N ALA A 191 -17.97 22.45 -21.33
CA ALA A 191 -17.28 22.33 -22.60
C ALA A 191 -15.87 21.71 -22.44
N ASP A 192 -15.10 22.17 -21.46
CA ASP A 192 -13.75 21.65 -21.21
C ASP A 192 -13.77 20.21 -20.68
N PHE A 193 -14.69 19.85 -19.78
CA PHE A 193 -14.84 18.46 -19.33
C PHE A 193 -15.26 17.53 -20.48
N GLY A 194 -16.14 17.98 -21.37
CA GLY A 194 -16.52 17.22 -22.57
C GLY A 194 -15.34 16.96 -23.50
N LEU A 195 -14.58 18.01 -23.82
CA LEU A 195 -13.38 17.89 -24.66
C LEU A 195 -12.29 17.03 -24.00
N SER A 196 -12.14 17.10 -22.68
CA SER A 196 -11.24 16.22 -21.94
C SER A 196 -11.65 14.75 -22.08
N ALA A 197 -12.95 14.45 -21.93
CA ALA A 197 -13.47 13.08 -22.01
C ALA A 197 -13.30 12.45 -23.41
N GLU A 198 -13.13 13.27 -24.46
CA GLU A 198 -12.96 12.84 -25.84
C GLU A 198 -11.48 12.76 -26.29
N ALA A 199 -10.54 13.33 -25.54
CA ALA A 199 -9.15 13.56 -25.97
C ALA A 199 -8.25 12.31 -25.97
N GLY A 200 -8.74 11.13 -25.58
CA GLY A 200 -7.98 9.87 -25.59
C GLY A 200 -6.77 9.89 -24.64
N SER A 201 -7.02 9.75 -23.33
CA SER A 201 -6.00 9.75 -22.27
C SER A 201 -6.30 8.66 -21.23
N SER A 202 -5.45 8.53 -20.21
CA SER A 202 -5.67 7.61 -19.08
C SER A 202 -6.73 8.09 -18.06
N LEU A 203 -7.27 9.32 -18.22
CA LEU A 203 -8.33 9.83 -17.35
C LEU A 203 -9.65 9.06 -17.55
N ASP A 204 -10.41 8.83 -16.48
CA ASP A 204 -11.71 8.15 -16.54
C ASP A 204 -12.76 9.02 -17.28
N PRO A 205 -13.24 8.61 -18.46
CA PRO A 205 -14.22 9.37 -19.21
C PRO A 205 -15.58 9.46 -18.50
N ILE A 206 -15.95 8.47 -17.68
CA ILE A 206 -17.20 8.51 -16.91
C ILE A 206 -17.14 9.61 -15.86
N PHE A 207 -16.02 9.71 -15.14
CA PHE A 207 -15.83 10.77 -14.15
C PHE A 207 -15.88 12.17 -14.77
N LEU A 208 -15.22 12.38 -15.91
CA LEU A 208 -15.26 13.65 -16.64
C LEU A 208 -16.69 13.99 -17.13
N LYS A 209 -17.42 13.01 -17.65
CA LYS A 209 -18.83 13.19 -18.03
C LYS A 209 -19.74 13.48 -16.84
N MET A 210 -19.47 12.93 -15.66
CA MET A 210 -20.18 13.29 -14.43
C MET A 210 -19.95 14.76 -14.04
N LYS A 211 -18.70 15.27 -14.17
CA LYS A 211 -18.40 16.70 -13.99
C LYS A 211 -19.12 17.58 -15.02
N MET A 212 -19.15 17.15 -16.27
CA MET A 212 -19.88 17.81 -17.36
C MET A 212 -21.39 17.88 -17.07
N ALA A 213 -22.02 16.78 -16.67
CA ALA A 213 -23.45 16.74 -16.36
C ALA A 213 -23.80 17.66 -15.18
N ARG A 214 -22.97 17.65 -14.13
CA ARG A 214 -23.12 18.57 -12.99
C ARG A 214 -22.99 20.03 -13.43
N SER A 215 -22.05 20.33 -14.32
CA SER A 215 -21.86 21.68 -14.86
C SER A 215 -23.06 22.14 -15.69
N PHE A 216 -23.66 21.28 -16.52
CA PHE A 216 -24.89 21.60 -17.23
C PHE A 216 -26.05 21.92 -16.29
N SER A 217 -26.24 21.12 -15.24
CA SER A 217 -27.27 21.35 -14.23
C SER A 217 -27.12 22.73 -13.58
N LEU A 218 -25.91 23.09 -13.15
CA LEU A 218 -25.62 24.38 -12.51
C LEU A 218 -25.66 25.57 -13.49
N ALA A 219 -25.41 25.33 -14.78
CA ALA A 219 -25.62 26.32 -15.84
C ALA A 219 -27.11 26.57 -16.15
N GLY A 220 -28.02 25.78 -15.57
CA GLY A 220 -29.46 25.80 -15.86
C GLY A 220 -29.88 24.96 -17.07
N ASP A 221 -28.94 24.29 -17.75
CA ASP A 221 -29.25 23.31 -18.81
C ASP A 221 -29.53 21.92 -18.21
N GLN A 222 -30.57 21.87 -17.40
CA GLN A 222 -30.99 20.66 -16.69
C GLN A 222 -31.37 19.52 -17.65
N ASN A 223 -31.86 19.82 -18.86
CA ASN A 223 -32.20 18.80 -19.84
C ASN A 223 -30.95 18.11 -20.40
N ALA A 224 -29.90 18.88 -20.73
CA ALA A 224 -28.62 18.29 -21.14
C ALA A 224 -28.00 17.45 -20.00
N ALA A 225 -28.12 17.92 -18.76
CA ALA A 225 -27.65 17.16 -17.59
C ALA A 225 -28.38 15.81 -17.44
N LEU A 226 -29.71 15.78 -17.52
CA LEU A 226 -30.50 14.54 -17.43
C LEU A 226 -30.14 13.55 -18.54
N VAL A 227 -30.03 14.01 -19.79
CA VAL A 227 -29.63 13.16 -20.92
C VAL A 227 -28.25 12.54 -20.70
N LEU A 228 -27.28 13.34 -20.23
CA LEU A 228 -25.94 12.84 -19.98
C LEU A 228 -25.90 11.86 -18.80
N TYR A 229 -26.66 12.12 -17.75
CA TYR A 229 -26.83 11.18 -16.64
C TYR A 229 -27.42 9.85 -17.09
N ASP A 230 -28.46 9.85 -17.95
CA ASP A 230 -29.03 8.62 -18.50
C ASP A 230 -28.02 7.85 -19.37
N GLN A 231 -27.20 8.56 -20.15
CA GLN A 231 -26.13 7.92 -20.92
C GLN A 231 -25.11 7.24 -20.03
N ILE A 232 -24.66 7.91 -18.96
CA ILE A 232 -23.69 7.36 -18.01
C ILE A 232 -24.30 6.17 -17.27
N TYR A 233 -25.53 6.30 -16.78
CA TYR A 233 -26.25 5.26 -16.04
C TYR A 233 -26.30 3.94 -16.83
N ASN A 234 -26.58 4.03 -18.14
CA ASN A 234 -26.64 2.88 -19.04
C ASN A 234 -25.26 2.30 -19.43
N GLN A 235 -24.17 3.03 -19.20
CA GLN A 235 -22.80 2.61 -19.52
C GLN A 235 -22.07 1.99 -18.31
N THR A 236 -22.36 2.46 -17.10
CA THR A 236 -21.70 1.99 -15.88
C THR A 236 -22.46 0.85 -15.21
N GLN A 237 -21.73 -0.07 -14.57
CA GLN A 237 -22.28 -1.05 -13.63
C GLN A 237 -21.93 -0.71 -12.17
N ASN A 238 -21.26 0.42 -11.94
CA ASN A 238 -20.91 0.84 -10.59
C ASN A 238 -22.15 1.36 -9.85
N GLU A 239 -22.58 0.62 -8.83
CA GLU A 239 -23.77 0.91 -8.03
C GLU A 239 -23.72 2.28 -7.35
N TYR A 240 -22.56 2.69 -6.83
CA TYR A 240 -22.38 4.00 -6.21
C TYR A 240 -22.53 5.14 -7.23
N THR A 241 -21.98 4.96 -8.44
CA THR A 241 -22.17 5.92 -9.53
C THR A 241 -23.64 6.02 -9.92
N ARG A 242 -24.36 4.89 -9.99
CA ARG A 242 -25.79 4.89 -10.32
C ARG A 242 -26.64 5.56 -9.24
N ALA A 243 -26.43 5.23 -7.96
CA ALA A 243 -27.10 5.89 -6.84
C ALA A 243 -26.86 7.41 -6.83
N LEU A 244 -25.62 7.84 -7.09
CA LEU A 244 -25.31 9.26 -7.24
C LEU A 244 -26.04 9.90 -8.41
N ILE A 245 -26.12 9.22 -9.56
CA ILE A 245 -26.87 9.71 -10.72
C ILE A 245 -28.35 9.86 -10.38
N ASP A 246 -28.96 8.86 -9.75
CA ASP A 246 -30.38 8.89 -9.37
C ASP A 246 -30.70 10.01 -8.40
N LEU A 247 -29.85 10.22 -7.38
CA LEU A 247 -29.96 11.36 -6.48
C LEU A 247 -29.91 12.69 -7.24
N ARG A 248 -28.96 12.86 -8.16
CA ARG A 248 -28.81 14.10 -8.94
C ARG A 248 -29.96 14.32 -9.90
N LYS A 249 -30.43 13.27 -10.58
CA LYS A 249 -31.61 13.32 -11.45
C LYS A 249 -32.84 13.71 -10.64
N GLY A 250 -33.08 13.08 -9.48
CA GLY A 250 -34.21 13.40 -8.62
C GLY A 250 -34.20 14.85 -8.14
N GLN A 251 -33.03 15.39 -7.75
CA GLN A 251 -32.87 16.80 -7.38
C GLN A 251 -33.25 17.75 -8.54
N ILE A 252 -32.75 17.49 -9.74
CA ILE A 252 -33.09 18.28 -10.94
C ILE A 252 -34.60 18.19 -11.24
N LEU A 253 -35.20 17.01 -11.12
CA LEU A 253 -36.61 16.79 -11.41
C LEU A 253 -37.54 17.51 -10.41
N ILE A 254 -37.14 17.60 -9.13
CA ILE A 254 -37.85 18.45 -8.14
C ILE A 254 -37.85 19.90 -8.58
N GLU A 255 -36.70 20.44 -8.99
CA GLU A 255 -36.58 21.84 -9.43
C GLU A 255 -37.46 22.13 -10.66
N GLN A 256 -37.69 21.12 -11.50
CA GLN A 256 -38.60 21.19 -12.65
C GLN A 256 -40.08 20.97 -12.30
N GLY A 257 -40.42 20.68 -11.04
CA GLY A 257 -41.78 20.34 -10.60
C GLY A 257 -42.24 18.94 -11.02
N ARG A 258 -41.34 18.07 -11.48
CA ARG A 258 -41.61 16.69 -11.95
C ARG A 258 -41.49 15.70 -10.80
N ILE A 259 -42.32 15.88 -9.77
CA ILE A 259 -42.21 15.20 -8.48
C ILE A 259 -42.33 13.66 -8.59
N GLU A 260 -43.21 13.15 -9.45
CA GLU A 260 -43.39 11.70 -9.63
C GLU A 260 -42.14 11.04 -10.23
N GLU A 261 -41.50 11.70 -11.20
CA GLU A 261 -40.27 11.21 -11.82
C GLU A 261 -39.08 11.33 -10.85
N ALA A 262 -39.03 12.41 -10.05
CA ALA A 262 -38.03 12.55 -8.99
C ALA A 262 -38.14 11.43 -7.96
N SER A 263 -39.37 11.15 -7.49
CA SER A 263 -39.65 10.05 -6.57
C SER A 263 -39.25 8.70 -7.15
N SER A 264 -39.47 8.49 -8.45
CA SER A 264 -39.06 7.26 -9.12
C SER A 264 -37.55 7.08 -9.14
N ALA A 265 -36.79 8.15 -9.41
CA ALA A 265 -35.33 8.12 -9.36
C ALA A 265 -34.81 7.84 -7.95
N PHE A 266 -35.32 8.54 -6.93
CA PHE A 266 -34.91 8.28 -5.54
C PHE A 266 -35.27 6.86 -5.08
N MET A 267 -36.42 6.34 -5.50
CA MET A 267 -36.82 4.97 -5.18
C MET A 267 -35.90 3.94 -5.83
N ASP A 268 -35.42 4.20 -7.06
CA ASP A 268 -34.41 3.36 -7.72
C ASP A 268 -33.12 3.28 -6.88
N ALA A 269 -32.61 4.43 -6.42
CA ALA A 269 -31.43 4.48 -5.56
C ALA A 269 -31.60 3.67 -4.26
N VAL A 270 -32.71 3.91 -3.56
CA VAL A 270 -33.04 3.30 -2.27
C VAL A 270 -33.24 1.79 -2.38
N THR A 271 -33.87 1.32 -3.46
CA THR A 271 -34.21 -0.10 -3.65
C THR A 271 -33.04 -0.90 -4.21
N ASN A 272 -32.34 -0.37 -5.21
CA ASN A 272 -31.35 -1.12 -5.97
C ASN A 272 -29.92 -0.91 -5.46
N TYR A 273 -29.63 0.20 -4.79
CA TYR A 273 -28.28 0.56 -4.36
C TYR A 273 -28.21 0.96 -2.87
N PRO A 274 -28.77 0.16 -1.94
CA PRO A 274 -28.98 0.59 -0.55
C PRO A 274 -27.67 0.80 0.25
N GLN A 275 -26.53 0.35 -0.27
CA GLN A 275 -25.21 0.55 0.37
C GLN A 275 -24.61 1.93 0.10
N ALA A 276 -25.09 2.65 -0.93
CA ALA A 276 -24.58 3.97 -1.27
C ALA A 276 -25.14 5.05 -0.32
N TYR A 277 -24.29 5.98 0.11
CA TYR A 277 -24.73 7.09 0.97
C TYR A 277 -25.75 8.00 0.24
N GLU A 278 -25.66 8.09 -1.08
CA GLU A 278 -26.61 8.79 -1.92
C GLU A 278 -28.03 8.19 -1.85
N SER A 279 -28.15 6.91 -1.54
CA SER A 279 -29.44 6.25 -1.30
C SER A 279 -30.06 6.71 0.02
N TYR A 280 -29.26 6.98 1.06
CA TYR A 280 -29.75 7.63 2.28
C TYR A 280 -30.25 9.04 2.01
N SER A 281 -29.50 9.83 1.22
CA SER A 281 -29.95 11.16 0.81
C SER A 281 -31.27 11.11 0.01
N SER A 282 -31.42 10.09 -0.83
CA SER A 282 -32.64 9.84 -1.62
C SER A 282 -33.82 9.40 -0.74
N LEU A 283 -33.57 8.56 0.27
CA LEU A 283 -34.56 8.17 1.27
C LEU A 283 -35.10 9.37 2.05
N VAL A 284 -34.21 10.27 2.51
CA VAL A 284 -34.63 11.50 3.19
C VAL A 284 -35.54 12.34 2.28
N ALA A 285 -35.16 12.53 1.02
CA ALA A 285 -35.96 13.29 0.06
C ALA A 285 -37.35 12.68 -0.19
N LEU A 286 -37.47 11.35 -0.25
CA LEU A 286 -38.75 10.65 -0.38
C LEU A 286 -39.65 10.89 0.85
N LEU A 287 -39.09 10.76 2.06
CA LEU A 287 -39.83 10.93 3.31
C LEU A 287 -40.32 12.37 3.50
N GLU A 288 -39.52 13.37 3.14
CA GLU A 288 -39.92 14.78 3.18
C GLU A 288 -41.10 15.09 2.25
N GLN A 289 -41.22 14.34 1.15
CA GLN A 289 -42.36 14.44 0.21
C GLN A 289 -43.57 13.61 0.63
N GLY A 290 -43.49 12.90 1.77
CA GLY A 290 -44.53 12.01 2.25
C GLY A 290 -44.68 10.74 1.40
N VAL A 291 -43.66 10.39 0.60
CA VAL A 291 -43.62 9.13 -0.14
C VAL A 291 -43.29 8.02 0.83
N GLN A 292 -44.14 6.99 0.87
CA GLN A 292 -43.93 5.84 1.73
C GLN A 292 -42.85 4.93 1.13
N VAL A 293 -41.84 4.60 1.96
CA VAL A 293 -40.84 3.57 1.69
C VAL A 293 -41.09 2.42 2.66
N ASP A 294 -40.95 1.18 2.21
CA ASP A 294 -41.12 0.03 3.09
C ASP A 294 -40.04 0.01 4.19
N ASP A 295 -40.41 -0.47 5.38
CA ASP A 295 -39.52 -0.41 6.56
C ASP A 295 -38.27 -1.28 6.41
N LEU A 296 -38.31 -2.35 5.61
CA LEU A 296 -37.15 -3.20 5.40
C LEU A 296 -36.08 -2.44 4.59
N THR A 297 -36.46 -1.88 3.44
CA THR A 297 -35.57 -1.09 2.59
C THR A 297 -35.06 0.13 3.34
N ARG A 298 -35.94 0.84 4.05
CA ARG A 298 -35.56 1.96 4.92
C ARG A 298 -34.49 1.55 5.93
N GLY A 299 -34.72 0.47 6.66
CA GLY A 299 -33.79 -0.02 7.67
C GLY A 299 -32.42 -0.39 7.09
N ILE A 300 -32.39 -1.00 5.90
CA ILE A 300 -31.13 -1.39 5.23
C ILE A 300 -30.33 -0.15 4.83
N VAL A 301 -30.98 0.85 4.21
CA VAL A 301 -30.34 2.12 3.84
C VAL A 301 -29.82 2.85 5.09
N ASP A 302 -30.63 2.95 6.13
CA ASP A 302 -30.24 3.60 7.40
C ASP A 302 -29.05 2.85 8.05
N TYR A 303 -29.02 1.51 8.01
CA TYR A 303 -27.89 0.72 8.51
C TYR A 303 -26.59 1.03 7.78
N HIS A 304 -26.61 1.06 6.45
CA HIS A 304 -25.42 1.37 5.65
C HIS A 304 -24.97 2.84 5.78
N ALA A 305 -25.89 3.76 6.05
CA ALA A 305 -25.58 5.14 6.38
C ALA A 305 -24.97 5.34 7.78
N GLY A 306 -25.03 4.32 8.65
CA GLY A 306 -24.59 4.40 10.05
C GLY A 306 -25.65 4.95 11.00
N GLU A 307 -26.89 5.12 10.54
CA GLU A 307 -28.02 5.65 11.30
C GLU A 307 -28.72 4.52 12.09
N TYR A 308 -27.97 3.85 12.96
CA TYR A 308 -28.37 2.59 13.60
C TYR A 308 -29.64 2.69 14.47
N GLY A 309 -29.94 3.85 15.05
CA GLY A 309 -31.13 4.03 15.89
C GLY A 309 -32.44 3.98 15.10
N VAL A 310 -32.48 4.67 13.95
CA VAL A 310 -33.66 4.66 13.06
C VAL A 310 -33.73 3.35 12.27
N ALA A 311 -32.57 2.77 11.89
CA ALA A 311 -32.51 1.44 11.29
C ALA A 311 -33.14 0.38 12.20
N LEU A 312 -32.75 0.35 13.49
CA LEU A 312 -33.31 -0.60 14.45
C LEU A 312 -34.82 -0.43 14.61
N SER A 313 -35.30 0.81 14.68
CA SER A 313 -36.72 1.12 14.80
C SER A 313 -37.51 0.63 13.58
N ALA A 314 -36.97 0.81 12.37
CA ALA A 314 -37.58 0.33 11.13
C ALA A 314 -37.63 -1.21 11.10
N PHE A 315 -36.54 -1.90 11.44
CA PHE A 315 -36.53 -3.37 11.48
C PHE A 315 -37.47 -3.94 12.56
N ASP A 316 -37.52 -3.35 13.76
CA ASP A 316 -38.43 -3.80 14.81
C ASP A 316 -39.90 -3.61 14.39
N HIS A 317 -40.23 -2.48 13.75
CA HIS A 317 -41.57 -2.25 13.20
C HIS A 317 -41.91 -3.22 12.06
N TYR A 318 -40.96 -3.47 11.14
CA TYR A 318 -41.12 -4.43 10.06
C TYR A 318 -41.43 -5.85 10.57
N LEU A 319 -40.64 -6.33 11.53
CA LEU A 319 -40.79 -7.68 12.11
C LEU A 319 -42.08 -7.86 12.91
N GLN A 320 -42.66 -6.77 13.43
CA GLN A 320 -43.94 -6.79 14.17
C GLN A 320 -45.17 -6.75 13.25
N ASN A 321 -45.02 -6.37 11.98
CA ASN A 321 -46.14 -6.04 11.08
C ASN A 321 -46.20 -6.93 9.82
N ASN A 322 -46.38 -8.24 10.01
CA ASN A 322 -46.54 -9.23 8.92
C ASN A 322 -45.44 -9.13 7.84
N PRO A 323 -44.16 -9.37 8.20
CA PRO A 323 -43.03 -9.23 7.28
C PRO A 323 -43.12 -10.20 6.10
N VAL A 324 -42.80 -9.71 4.90
CA VAL A 324 -42.74 -10.52 3.66
C VAL A 324 -41.46 -11.35 3.61
N ASP A 325 -40.34 -10.76 4.05
CA ASP A 325 -39.02 -11.37 4.20
C ASP A 325 -38.50 -11.14 5.64
N PRO A 326 -39.02 -11.89 6.61
CA PRO A 326 -38.58 -11.79 7.99
C PRO A 326 -37.09 -12.13 8.18
N ALA A 327 -36.50 -12.97 7.34
CA ALA A 327 -35.12 -13.42 7.50
C ALA A 327 -34.13 -12.27 7.26
N THR A 328 -34.31 -11.49 6.18
CA THR A 328 -33.52 -10.28 5.94
C THR A 328 -33.72 -9.24 7.05
N GLY A 329 -34.96 -9.06 7.51
CA GLY A 329 -35.26 -8.20 8.66
C GLY A 329 -34.48 -8.60 9.92
N HIS A 330 -34.53 -9.88 10.30
CA HIS A 330 -33.76 -10.39 11.45
C HIS A 330 -32.25 -10.23 11.25
N TYR A 331 -31.74 -10.45 10.04
CA TYR A 331 -30.30 -10.42 9.78
C TYR A 331 -29.71 -9.03 10.04
N TYR A 332 -30.30 -7.99 9.42
CA TYR A 332 -29.86 -6.61 9.62
C TYR A 332 -30.21 -6.07 11.00
N ASN A 333 -31.32 -6.52 11.62
CA ASN A 333 -31.62 -6.22 13.01
C ASN A 333 -30.50 -6.72 13.94
N GLY A 334 -30.04 -7.97 13.74
CA GLY A 334 -28.91 -8.55 14.46
C GLY A 334 -27.61 -7.76 14.26
N LEU A 335 -27.27 -7.40 13.02
CA LEU A 335 -26.11 -6.56 12.72
C LEU A 335 -26.17 -5.20 13.44
N THR A 336 -27.34 -4.55 13.39
CA THR A 336 -27.58 -3.25 14.02
C THR A 336 -27.44 -3.34 15.54
N ARG A 337 -28.06 -4.36 16.17
CA ARG A 337 -27.94 -4.60 17.62
C ARG A 337 -26.50 -4.86 18.05
N ARG A 338 -25.73 -5.61 17.27
CA ARG A 338 -24.31 -5.84 17.55
C ARG A 338 -23.52 -4.53 17.58
N VAL A 339 -23.72 -3.65 16.60
CA VAL A 339 -23.04 -2.34 16.58
C VAL A 339 -23.44 -1.48 17.79
N LEU A 340 -24.70 -1.56 18.23
CA LEU A 340 -25.21 -0.88 19.41
C LEU A 340 -24.84 -1.55 20.75
N GLY A 341 -24.05 -2.63 20.75
CA GLY A 341 -23.61 -3.34 21.96
C GLY A 341 -24.59 -4.38 22.51
N GLY A 342 -25.72 -4.62 21.85
CA GLY A 342 -26.73 -5.61 22.22
C GLY A 342 -26.39 -7.02 21.72
N TYR A 343 -25.24 -7.58 22.13
CA TYR A 343 -24.72 -8.84 21.57
C TYR A 343 -25.63 -10.07 21.80
N PRO A 344 -26.21 -10.31 22.99
CA PRO A 344 -27.10 -11.45 23.19
C PRO A 344 -28.37 -11.36 22.33
N ASP A 345 -28.93 -10.15 22.20
CA ASP A 345 -30.12 -9.92 21.37
C ASP A 345 -29.80 -10.09 19.89
N ALA A 346 -28.60 -9.66 19.44
CA ALA A 346 -28.12 -9.89 18.08
C ALA A 346 -28.05 -11.39 17.76
N VAL A 347 -27.45 -12.18 18.66
CA VAL A 347 -27.40 -13.65 18.55
C VAL A 347 -28.81 -14.26 18.49
N ALA A 348 -29.76 -13.73 19.26
CA ALA A 348 -31.15 -14.17 19.21
C ALA A 348 -31.78 -13.92 17.83
N GLN A 349 -31.50 -12.80 17.17
CA GLN A 349 -32.02 -12.53 15.82
C GLN A 349 -31.51 -13.54 14.79
N TRP A 350 -30.22 -13.86 14.78
CA TRP A 350 -29.69 -14.86 13.84
C TRP A 350 -30.18 -16.28 14.16
N ASN A 351 -30.46 -16.59 15.43
CA ASN A 351 -31.10 -17.87 15.80
C ASN A 351 -32.49 -18.03 15.18
N GLU A 352 -33.28 -16.96 15.05
CA GLU A 352 -34.57 -17.00 14.36
C GLU A 352 -34.40 -17.47 12.90
N ILE A 353 -33.38 -16.95 12.20
CA ILE A 353 -33.04 -17.37 10.83
C ILE A 353 -32.62 -18.83 10.78
N ILE A 354 -31.65 -19.20 11.62
CA ILE A 354 -31.07 -20.54 11.67
C ILE A 354 -32.13 -21.63 11.89
N THR A 355 -33.14 -21.33 12.71
CA THR A 355 -34.16 -22.28 13.15
C THR A 355 -35.38 -22.31 12.25
N LYS A 356 -35.83 -21.17 11.71
CA LYS A 356 -37.10 -21.07 10.96
C LYS A 356 -36.94 -20.94 9.44
N TYR A 357 -35.80 -20.47 8.94
CA TYR A 357 -35.62 -20.08 7.54
C TYR A 357 -34.41 -20.77 6.91
N SER A 358 -34.37 -22.11 6.91
CA SER A 358 -33.21 -22.89 6.42
C SER A 358 -32.91 -22.78 4.93
N ASP A 359 -33.91 -22.39 4.13
CA ASP A 359 -33.77 -22.29 2.66
C ASP A 359 -33.50 -20.83 2.22
N HIS A 360 -33.36 -19.90 3.17
CA HIS A 360 -33.12 -18.49 2.88
C HIS A 360 -31.67 -18.21 2.50
N HIS A 361 -31.43 -17.26 1.60
CA HIS A 361 -30.07 -16.94 1.11
C HIS A 361 -29.14 -16.33 2.17
N LEU A 362 -29.67 -15.89 3.31
CA LEU A 362 -28.90 -15.38 4.47
C LEU A 362 -28.76 -16.41 5.58
N TRP A 363 -29.19 -17.66 5.35
CA TRP A 363 -29.19 -18.67 6.40
C TRP A 363 -27.77 -19.00 6.88
N ASP A 364 -26.83 -19.15 5.96
CA ASP A 364 -25.42 -19.38 6.25
C ASP A 364 -24.73 -18.14 6.83
N ASP A 365 -25.01 -16.96 6.30
CA ASP A 365 -24.54 -15.68 6.85
C ASP A 365 -24.99 -15.49 8.32
N ALA A 366 -26.19 -15.95 8.68
CA ALA A 366 -26.68 -15.92 10.06
C ALA A 366 -25.85 -16.82 11.00
N TRP A 367 -25.41 -18.00 10.53
CA TRP A 367 -24.49 -18.85 11.29
C TRP A 367 -23.13 -18.19 11.51
N GLU A 368 -22.57 -17.58 10.47
CA GLU A 368 -21.29 -16.84 10.55
C GLU A 368 -21.40 -15.65 11.50
N ALA A 369 -22.44 -14.82 11.34
CA ALA A 369 -22.64 -13.64 12.16
C ALA A 369 -22.86 -14.01 13.65
N LYS A 370 -23.58 -15.10 13.93
CA LYS A 370 -23.74 -15.66 15.27
C LYS A 370 -22.40 -16.10 15.85
N ALA A 371 -21.67 -16.99 15.16
CA ALA A 371 -20.40 -17.51 15.65
C ALA A 371 -19.38 -16.39 15.87
N TYR A 372 -19.28 -15.45 14.94
CA TYR A 372 -18.44 -14.26 15.06
C TYR A 372 -18.78 -13.43 16.28
N THR A 373 -20.08 -13.19 16.52
CA THR A 373 -20.51 -12.39 17.68
C THR A 373 -20.18 -13.08 19.01
N GLN A 374 -20.32 -14.41 19.06
CA GLN A 374 -19.96 -15.20 20.23
C GLN A 374 -18.47 -15.08 20.56
N TRP A 375 -17.57 -15.33 19.62
CA TRP A 375 -16.14 -15.30 19.95
C TRP A 375 -15.57 -13.89 20.05
N ALA A 376 -16.00 -12.94 19.20
CA ALA A 376 -15.36 -11.63 19.11
C ALA A 376 -15.87 -10.62 20.14
N PHE A 377 -17.13 -10.74 20.58
CA PHE A 377 -17.77 -9.76 21.48
C PHE A 377 -18.21 -10.34 22.81
N LEU A 378 -18.54 -11.63 22.87
CA LEU A 378 -18.96 -12.31 24.09
C LEU A 378 -17.84 -13.13 24.76
N ASP A 379 -16.67 -13.25 24.12
CA ASP A 379 -15.56 -14.11 24.55
C ASP A 379 -15.99 -15.59 24.74
N ASP A 380 -17.01 -16.02 24.00
CA ASP A 380 -17.59 -17.37 24.04
C ASP A 380 -17.01 -18.25 22.92
N LEU A 381 -15.72 -18.60 23.05
CA LEU A 381 -15.06 -19.52 22.12
C LEU A 381 -15.75 -20.89 22.03
N PRO A 382 -16.13 -21.56 23.15
CA PRO A 382 -16.81 -22.85 23.07
C PRO A 382 -18.14 -22.79 22.31
N GLY A 383 -18.97 -21.78 22.58
CA GLY A 383 -20.26 -21.62 21.90
C GLY A 383 -20.11 -21.26 20.41
N ALA A 384 -19.05 -20.53 20.03
CA ALA A 384 -18.74 -20.28 18.62
C ALA A 384 -18.29 -21.56 17.90
N ILE A 385 -17.44 -22.37 18.52
CA ILE A 385 -17.01 -23.69 17.99
C ILE A 385 -18.20 -24.61 17.80
N GLU A 386 -19.09 -24.71 18.80
CA GLU A 386 -20.32 -25.52 18.69
C GLU A 386 -21.25 -24.99 17.59
N THR A 387 -21.36 -23.67 17.43
CA THR A 387 -22.16 -23.06 16.36
C THR A 387 -21.61 -23.43 14.98
N MET A 388 -20.30 -23.32 14.75
CA MET A 388 -19.69 -23.71 13.47
C MET A 388 -19.81 -25.21 13.20
N ARG A 389 -19.60 -26.06 14.21
CA ARG A 389 -19.80 -27.51 14.08
C ARG A 389 -21.26 -27.87 13.81
N GLY A 390 -22.20 -27.19 14.47
CA GLY A 390 -23.63 -27.38 14.26
C GLY A 390 -24.07 -27.04 12.83
N PHE A 391 -23.48 -26.03 12.19
CA PHE A 391 -23.68 -25.75 10.77
C PHE A 391 -23.26 -26.95 9.90
N VAL A 392 -22.06 -27.47 10.12
CA VAL A 392 -21.49 -28.59 9.36
C VAL A 392 -22.31 -29.86 9.56
N GLU A 393 -22.77 -30.13 10.79
CA GLU A 393 -23.64 -31.27 11.10
C GLU A 393 -25.02 -31.15 10.42
N LYS A 394 -25.59 -29.94 10.35
CA LYS A 394 -26.91 -29.69 9.76
C LYS A 394 -26.87 -29.64 8.23
N SER A 395 -25.79 -29.15 7.63
CA SER A 395 -25.66 -28.98 6.17
C SER A 395 -24.26 -29.39 5.69
N PRO A 396 -23.91 -30.69 5.77
CA PRO A 396 -22.55 -31.15 5.47
C PRO A 396 -22.14 -30.97 4.02
N SER A 397 -23.07 -30.85 3.07
CA SER A 397 -22.77 -30.61 1.65
C SER A 397 -22.79 -29.13 1.24
N HIS A 398 -22.95 -28.20 2.20
CA HIS A 398 -22.99 -26.77 1.90
C HIS A 398 -21.61 -26.26 1.45
N GLY A 399 -21.57 -25.28 0.54
CA GLY A 399 -20.32 -24.72 0.02
C GLY A 399 -19.40 -24.11 1.09
N LYS A 400 -19.97 -23.62 2.20
CA LYS A 400 -19.25 -23.06 3.36
C LYS A 400 -18.88 -24.11 4.44
N ALA A 401 -19.21 -25.38 4.27
CA ALA A 401 -19.02 -26.38 5.34
C ALA A 401 -17.52 -26.62 5.65
N SER A 402 -16.66 -26.65 4.62
CA SER A 402 -15.21 -26.78 4.81
C SER A 402 -14.63 -25.58 5.58
N GLN A 403 -15.03 -24.36 5.18
CA GLN A 403 -14.65 -23.11 5.84
C GLN A 403 -15.07 -23.08 7.32
N MET A 404 -16.32 -23.43 7.62
CA MET A 404 -16.83 -23.48 9.00
C MET A 404 -16.06 -24.47 9.87
N LEU A 405 -15.75 -25.65 9.34
CA LEU A 405 -14.98 -26.65 10.09
C LEU A 405 -13.53 -26.21 10.30
N TYR A 406 -12.92 -25.54 9.31
CA TYR A 406 -11.58 -24.97 9.43
C TYR A 406 -11.52 -23.88 10.51
N GLU A 407 -12.47 -22.95 10.52
CA GLU A 407 -12.56 -21.88 11.51
C GLU A 407 -12.87 -22.44 12.91
N ALA A 408 -13.69 -23.49 13.04
CA ALA A 408 -13.89 -24.18 14.31
C ALA A 408 -12.56 -24.72 14.89
N GLY A 409 -11.70 -25.30 14.04
CA GLY A 409 -10.35 -25.72 14.42
C GLY A 409 -9.46 -24.55 14.87
N ARG A 410 -9.54 -23.40 14.19
CA ARG A 410 -8.82 -22.18 14.60
C ARG A 410 -9.29 -21.63 15.94
N LEU A 411 -10.59 -21.64 16.20
CA LEU A 411 -11.12 -21.21 17.49
C LEU A 411 -10.71 -22.17 18.62
N ALA A 412 -10.69 -23.49 18.36
CA ALA A 412 -10.15 -24.47 19.31
C ALA A 412 -8.66 -24.23 19.61
N GLU A 413 -7.86 -23.91 18.58
CA GLU A 413 -6.46 -23.54 18.72
C GLU A 413 -6.27 -22.27 19.55
N ARG A 414 -7.12 -21.25 19.33
CA ARG A 414 -7.14 -20.01 20.11
C ARG A 414 -7.55 -20.22 21.56
N GLN A 415 -8.47 -21.15 21.82
CA GLN A 415 -8.86 -21.57 23.17
C GLN A 415 -7.72 -22.32 23.89
N GLY A 416 -6.71 -22.80 23.16
CA GLY A 416 -5.61 -23.60 23.67
C GLY A 416 -5.86 -25.11 23.63
N ASP A 417 -7.00 -25.55 23.09
CA ASP A 417 -7.30 -26.98 22.88
C ASP A 417 -6.71 -27.46 21.55
N LEU A 418 -5.40 -27.68 21.55
CA LEU A 418 -4.65 -28.15 20.39
C LEU A 418 -5.06 -29.57 19.94
N SER A 419 -5.60 -30.38 20.85
CA SER A 419 -6.08 -31.72 20.52
C SER A 419 -7.34 -31.64 19.69
N LEU A 420 -8.33 -30.85 20.14
CA LEU A 420 -9.55 -30.61 19.38
C LEU A 420 -9.27 -29.91 18.05
N ALA A 421 -8.36 -28.93 18.04
CA ALA A 421 -7.97 -28.26 16.80
C ALA A 421 -7.42 -29.25 15.75
N ALA A 422 -6.48 -30.13 16.16
CA ALA A 422 -5.95 -31.17 15.30
C ALA A 422 -7.04 -32.12 14.80
N GLU A 423 -7.94 -32.58 15.69
CA GLU A 423 -9.06 -33.45 15.33
C GLU A 423 -9.96 -32.82 14.25
N LEU A 424 -10.37 -31.56 14.44
CA LEU A 424 -11.26 -30.86 13.51
C LEU A 424 -10.61 -30.66 12.15
N TRP A 425 -9.32 -30.31 12.11
CA TRP A 425 -8.59 -30.14 10.86
C TRP A 425 -8.26 -31.47 10.15
N GLU A 426 -8.00 -32.55 10.88
CA GLU A 426 -7.84 -33.88 10.28
C GLU A 426 -9.18 -34.38 9.71
N LYS A 427 -10.28 -34.14 10.43
CA LYS A 427 -11.64 -34.42 9.96
C LYS A 427 -11.95 -33.64 8.68
N LEU A 428 -11.64 -32.35 8.64
CA LEU A 428 -11.78 -31.51 7.45
C LEU A 428 -11.07 -32.12 6.23
N ALA A 429 -9.84 -32.61 6.41
CA ALA A 429 -9.06 -33.24 5.34
C ALA A 429 -9.62 -34.61 4.87
N VAL A 430 -10.52 -35.23 5.65
CA VAL A 430 -11.19 -36.50 5.32
C VAL A 430 -12.57 -36.24 4.70
N ASP A 431 -13.35 -35.35 5.28
CA ASP A 431 -14.74 -35.11 4.91
C ASP A 431 -14.86 -34.19 3.68
N TYR A 432 -13.90 -33.28 3.48
CA TYR A 432 -13.89 -32.27 2.41
C TYR A 432 -12.62 -32.32 1.56
N PRO A 433 -12.21 -33.50 1.05
CA PRO A 433 -10.97 -33.62 0.29
C PRO A 433 -11.02 -32.77 -0.99
N GLY A 434 -9.96 -32.03 -1.26
CA GLY A 434 -9.84 -31.19 -2.46
C GLY A 434 -10.24 -29.73 -2.29
N THR A 435 -10.69 -29.32 -1.09
CA THR A 435 -10.83 -27.90 -0.73
C THR A 435 -9.48 -27.31 -0.30
N ASP A 436 -9.29 -26.00 -0.49
CA ASP A 436 -8.08 -25.32 -0.02
C ASP A 436 -7.98 -25.35 1.51
N GLU A 437 -9.12 -25.27 2.20
CA GLU A 437 -9.16 -25.40 3.66
C GLU A 437 -8.70 -26.78 4.13
N ALA A 438 -8.98 -27.86 3.39
CA ALA A 438 -8.54 -29.20 3.75
C ALA A 438 -7.02 -29.34 3.74
N LEU A 439 -6.34 -28.78 2.74
CA LEU A 439 -4.88 -28.83 2.66
C LEU A 439 -4.25 -27.98 3.77
N ASN A 440 -4.77 -26.77 3.99
CA ASN A 440 -4.32 -25.87 5.05
C ASN A 440 -4.59 -26.44 6.46
N GLY A 441 -5.78 -26.99 6.68
CA GLY A 441 -6.15 -27.66 7.93
C GLY A 441 -5.21 -28.82 8.23
N LEU A 442 -4.96 -29.70 7.25
CA LEU A 442 -4.03 -30.82 7.43
C LEU A 442 -2.64 -30.36 7.88
N PHE A 443 -2.14 -29.27 7.30
CA PHE A 443 -0.89 -28.67 7.73
C PHE A 443 -0.97 -28.16 9.17
N GLN A 444 -2.04 -27.42 9.51
CA GLN A 444 -2.25 -26.89 10.86
C GLN A 444 -2.44 -27.99 11.92
N ALA A 445 -3.03 -29.14 11.58
CA ALA A 445 -3.05 -30.32 12.44
C ALA A 445 -1.63 -30.85 12.73
N GLY A 446 -0.75 -30.82 11.71
CA GLY A 446 0.67 -31.14 11.86
C GLY A 446 1.39 -30.19 12.82
N ILE A 447 1.10 -28.88 12.74
CA ILE A 447 1.62 -27.84 13.63
C ILE A 447 1.07 -27.99 15.06
N ALA A 448 -0.22 -28.27 15.23
CA ALA A 448 -0.82 -28.52 16.55
C ALA A 448 -0.15 -29.74 17.23
N ASN A 449 0.05 -30.83 16.49
CA ASN A 449 0.78 -32.00 17.01
C ASN A 449 2.25 -31.69 17.32
N TYR A 450 2.91 -30.85 16.52
CA TYR A 450 4.28 -30.38 16.80
C TYR A 450 4.34 -29.62 18.13
N ARG A 451 3.40 -28.69 18.35
CA ARG A 451 3.28 -27.90 19.59
C ARG A 451 2.94 -28.74 20.82
N MET A 452 2.17 -29.81 20.65
CA MET A 452 1.90 -30.79 21.71
C MET A 452 3.07 -31.73 22.00
N GLY A 453 4.18 -31.66 21.25
CA GLY A 453 5.32 -32.58 21.37
C GLY A 453 5.09 -33.96 20.76
N ASN A 454 3.98 -34.16 20.04
CA ASN A 454 3.66 -35.40 19.33
C ASN A 454 4.36 -35.42 17.95
N PHE A 455 5.69 -35.45 17.97
CA PHE A 455 6.50 -35.40 16.75
C PHE A 455 6.24 -36.54 15.76
N PRO A 456 5.96 -37.80 16.18
CA PRO A 456 5.58 -38.87 15.26
C PRO A 456 4.28 -38.58 14.50
N ALA A 457 3.23 -38.08 15.17
CA ALA A 457 1.98 -37.72 14.50
C ALA A 457 2.18 -36.50 13.58
N SER A 458 2.90 -35.48 14.06
CA SER A 458 3.27 -34.30 13.27
C SER A 458 4.00 -34.68 11.97
N PHE A 459 5.00 -35.56 12.05
CA PHE A 459 5.72 -36.10 10.90
C PHE A 459 4.78 -36.78 9.88
N ASN A 460 3.90 -37.68 10.35
CA ASN A 460 2.96 -38.38 9.47
C ASN A 460 1.99 -37.43 8.77
N LEU A 461 1.50 -36.39 9.48
CA LEU A 461 0.62 -35.37 8.91
C LEU A 461 1.33 -34.55 7.84
N PHE A 462 2.58 -34.14 8.07
CA PHE A 462 3.36 -33.42 7.05
C PHE A 462 3.72 -34.30 5.84
N GLN A 463 3.89 -35.61 6.00
CA GLN A 463 4.03 -36.54 4.87
C GLN A 463 2.74 -36.64 4.04
N ARG A 464 1.58 -36.67 4.69
CA ARG A 464 0.28 -36.65 4.01
C ARG A 464 0.09 -35.32 3.28
N TYR A 465 0.41 -34.19 3.92
CA TYR A 465 0.40 -32.87 3.30
C TYR A 465 1.34 -32.80 2.08
N PHE A 466 2.58 -33.31 2.18
CA PHE A 466 3.50 -33.40 1.05
C PHE A 466 2.92 -34.16 -0.16
N THR A 467 2.18 -35.24 0.11
CA THR A 467 1.57 -36.08 -0.94
C THR A 467 0.45 -35.33 -1.68
N LEU A 468 -0.24 -34.41 -0.99
CA LEU A 468 -1.34 -33.61 -1.54
C LEU A 468 -0.86 -32.27 -2.12
N ALA A 469 0.35 -31.83 -1.78
CA ALA A 469 0.91 -30.54 -2.18
C ALA A 469 1.10 -30.42 -3.71
N VAL A 470 0.44 -29.42 -4.30
CA VAL A 470 0.50 -29.13 -5.74
C VAL A 470 1.58 -28.10 -6.05
N THR A 471 1.74 -27.08 -5.21
CA THR A 471 2.68 -25.98 -5.43
C THR A 471 4.10 -26.34 -4.97
N LEU A 472 5.13 -25.69 -5.54
CA LEU A 472 6.52 -25.85 -5.09
C LEU A 472 6.70 -25.32 -3.65
N GLN A 473 5.97 -24.26 -3.29
CA GLN A 473 5.99 -23.69 -1.95
C GLN A 473 5.42 -24.67 -0.92
N ASP A 474 4.28 -25.31 -1.17
CA ASP A 474 3.69 -26.30 -0.26
C ASP A 474 4.59 -27.53 -0.12
N ARG A 475 5.21 -27.98 -1.21
CA ARG A 475 6.15 -29.11 -1.19
C ARG A 475 7.39 -28.81 -0.37
N SER A 476 7.98 -27.63 -0.54
CA SER A 476 9.15 -27.20 0.25
C SER A 476 8.77 -26.98 1.72
N ARG A 477 7.61 -26.38 2.01
CA ARG A 477 7.04 -26.24 3.36
C ARG A 477 6.86 -27.58 4.05
N ALA A 478 6.31 -28.57 3.35
CA ALA A 478 6.11 -29.91 3.88
C ALA A 478 7.44 -30.57 4.26
N LEU A 479 8.42 -30.56 3.34
CA LEU A 479 9.74 -31.14 3.57
C LEU A 479 10.50 -30.42 4.69
N PHE A 480 10.36 -29.11 4.77
CA PHE A 480 10.93 -28.29 5.84
C PHE A 480 10.40 -28.74 7.21
N TRP A 481 9.08 -28.86 7.34
CA TRP A 481 8.42 -29.26 8.58
C TRP A 481 8.56 -30.75 8.92
N ILE A 482 8.67 -31.63 7.92
CA ILE A 482 9.13 -33.01 8.10
C ILE A 482 10.50 -33.02 8.78
N GLY A 483 11.45 -32.21 8.30
CA GLY A 483 12.77 -32.08 8.91
C GLY A 483 12.72 -31.53 10.33
N LYS A 484 11.88 -30.52 10.60
CA LYS A 484 11.67 -29.98 11.96
C LYS A 484 11.11 -31.03 12.92
N ALA A 485 10.10 -31.80 12.51
CA ALA A 485 9.54 -32.88 13.32
C ALA A 485 10.57 -34.00 13.59
N GLN A 486 11.36 -34.39 12.59
CA GLN A 486 12.44 -35.37 12.75
C GLN A 486 13.52 -34.87 13.71
N ASN A 487 13.94 -33.61 13.59
CA ASN A 487 14.94 -33.02 14.46
C ASN A 487 14.46 -32.98 15.92
N ALA A 488 13.21 -32.55 16.13
CA ALA A 488 12.60 -32.52 17.46
C ALA A 488 12.44 -33.94 18.07
N ALA A 489 12.28 -34.96 17.24
CA ALA A 489 12.30 -36.37 17.64
C ALA A 489 13.72 -36.95 17.84
N GLY A 490 14.79 -36.14 17.71
CA GLY A 490 16.19 -36.56 17.90
C GLY A 490 16.86 -37.19 16.66
N ASN A 491 16.20 -37.17 15.50
CA ASN A 491 16.68 -37.81 14.27
C ASN A 491 17.38 -36.81 13.33
N LEU A 492 18.52 -36.27 13.76
CA LEU A 492 19.23 -35.18 13.06
C LEU A 492 19.65 -35.52 11.62
N GLU A 493 20.09 -36.76 11.36
CA GLU A 493 20.51 -37.18 10.01
C GLU A 493 19.33 -37.14 9.02
N SER A 494 18.18 -37.65 9.45
CA SER A 494 16.95 -37.61 8.65
C SER A 494 16.46 -36.18 8.45
N ALA A 495 16.54 -35.35 9.49
CA ALA A 495 16.19 -33.94 9.41
C ALA A 495 17.02 -33.19 8.37
N ARG A 496 18.36 -33.36 8.41
CA ARG A 496 19.27 -32.77 7.41
C ARG A 496 18.95 -33.25 5.99
N ALA A 497 18.62 -34.53 5.81
CA ALA A 497 18.23 -35.05 4.50
C ALA A 497 16.92 -34.42 3.98
N SER A 498 15.94 -34.19 4.86
CA SER A 498 14.68 -33.52 4.52
C SER A 498 14.89 -32.05 4.17
N TRP A 499 15.71 -31.32 4.93
CA TRP A 499 16.05 -29.92 4.63
C TRP A 499 16.85 -29.79 3.33
N ALA A 500 17.77 -30.72 3.04
CA ALA A 500 18.48 -30.72 1.76
C ALA A 500 17.54 -30.89 0.56
N LYS A 501 16.47 -31.69 0.72
CA LYS A 501 15.41 -31.80 -0.29
C LYS A 501 14.61 -30.50 -0.38
N ALA A 502 14.17 -29.95 0.76
CA ALA A 502 13.41 -28.70 0.80
C ALA A 502 14.16 -27.59 0.06
N ALA A 503 15.46 -27.42 0.35
CA ALA A 503 16.34 -26.42 -0.27
C ALA A 503 16.41 -26.45 -1.81
N GLY A 504 16.11 -27.59 -2.43
CA GLY A 504 16.15 -27.77 -3.89
C GLY A 504 14.79 -27.70 -4.59
N VAL A 505 13.67 -27.68 -3.85
CA VAL A 505 12.32 -27.75 -4.46
C VAL A 505 11.86 -26.41 -5.01
N ASP A 506 12.06 -25.34 -4.25
CA ASP A 506 11.63 -23.98 -4.61
C ASP A 506 12.79 -23.00 -4.36
N PRO A 507 13.80 -22.93 -5.24
CA PRO A 507 15.11 -22.41 -4.86
C PRO A 507 15.18 -20.95 -4.41
N THR A 508 14.17 -20.14 -4.65
CA THR A 508 14.07 -18.75 -4.17
C THR A 508 12.93 -18.55 -3.17
N GLY A 509 12.15 -19.59 -2.91
CA GLY A 509 11.05 -19.55 -1.95
C GLY A 509 11.51 -19.71 -0.51
N TYR A 510 10.74 -19.13 0.40
CA TYR A 510 11.04 -19.01 1.83
C TYR A 510 11.54 -20.31 2.47
N TYR A 511 10.79 -21.41 2.33
CA TYR A 511 11.12 -22.65 3.03
C TYR A 511 12.39 -23.32 2.51
N SER A 512 12.71 -23.14 1.23
CA SER A 512 13.96 -23.63 0.64
C SER A 512 15.16 -22.82 1.14
N GLU A 513 15.05 -21.50 1.16
CA GLU A 513 16.09 -20.63 1.70
C GLU A 513 16.29 -20.86 3.20
N ARG A 514 15.18 -20.99 3.94
CA ARG A 514 15.23 -21.27 5.37
C ARG A 514 15.83 -22.65 5.67
N ALA A 515 15.55 -23.65 4.85
CA ALA A 515 16.19 -24.96 4.94
C ALA A 515 17.71 -24.88 4.71
N ARG A 516 18.19 -24.05 3.78
CA ARG A 516 19.64 -23.81 3.60
C ARG A 516 20.26 -23.15 4.81
N ASP A 517 19.59 -22.13 5.36
CA ASP A 517 20.06 -21.49 6.59
C ASP A 517 20.16 -22.51 7.74
N LEU A 518 19.20 -23.44 7.90
CA LEU A 518 19.31 -24.52 8.89
C LEU A 518 20.48 -25.49 8.64
N LEU A 519 20.73 -25.86 7.38
CA LEU A 519 21.85 -26.73 7.01
C LEU A 519 23.21 -26.08 7.30
N ASP A 520 23.30 -24.77 7.08
CA ASP A 520 24.48 -23.93 7.30
C ASP A 520 24.64 -23.49 8.77
N GLY A 521 23.65 -23.75 9.63
CA GLY A 521 23.64 -23.26 11.02
C GLY A 521 23.48 -21.73 11.12
N ARG A 522 22.87 -21.10 10.11
CA ARG A 522 22.65 -19.66 9.99
C ARG A 522 21.32 -19.26 10.63
N THR A 523 21.35 -18.21 11.45
CA THR A 523 20.13 -17.58 11.99
C THR A 523 19.38 -16.81 10.90
N PRO A 524 18.03 -16.70 10.98
CA PRO A 524 17.27 -15.91 10.01
C PRO A 524 17.79 -14.47 9.90
N PHE A 525 17.72 -13.88 8.70
CA PHE A 525 18.19 -12.52 8.41
C PHE A 525 19.66 -12.24 8.72
N THR A 526 20.51 -13.26 8.82
CA THR A 526 21.96 -13.06 8.96
C THR A 526 22.51 -12.42 7.66
N PRO A 527 23.10 -11.22 7.73
CA PRO A 527 23.71 -10.56 6.57
C PRO A 527 24.98 -11.29 6.11
N PRO A 528 25.46 -11.02 4.89
CA PRO A 528 26.79 -11.47 4.48
C PRO A 528 27.87 -10.83 5.37
N GLN A 529 29.04 -11.48 5.49
CA GLN A 529 30.16 -10.94 6.26
C GLN A 529 30.70 -9.65 5.62
N ASP A 530 30.86 -9.68 4.30
CA ASP A 530 31.28 -8.54 3.50
C ASP A 530 30.24 -8.30 2.41
N TYR A 531 29.87 -7.03 2.19
CA TYR A 531 28.97 -6.63 1.11
C TYR A 531 29.52 -5.42 0.36
N ASP A 532 29.11 -5.28 -0.90
CA ASP A 532 29.41 -4.10 -1.70
C ASP A 532 28.19 -3.66 -2.48
N LEU A 533 27.80 -2.39 -2.32
CA LEU A 533 26.67 -1.79 -3.02
C LEU A 533 27.11 -1.03 -4.28
N VAL A 534 28.42 -0.93 -4.56
CA VAL A 534 28.96 -0.29 -5.77
C VAL A 534 28.71 -1.19 -6.98
N ILE A 535 27.97 -0.66 -7.95
CA ILE A 535 27.61 -1.37 -9.18
C ILE A 535 28.33 -0.72 -10.36
N ASP A 536 29.04 -1.51 -11.16
CA ASP A 536 29.55 -1.08 -12.47
C ASP A 536 28.42 -1.13 -13.51
N TRP A 537 27.56 -0.12 -13.46
CA TRP A 537 26.36 -0.04 -14.28
C TRP A 537 26.65 -0.13 -15.78
N GLU A 538 27.72 0.52 -16.25
CA GLU A 538 28.03 0.55 -17.69
C GLU A 538 28.52 -0.80 -18.19
N ASN A 539 29.46 -1.43 -17.49
CA ASN A 539 29.94 -2.75 -17.88
C ASN A 539 28.83 -3.81 -17.79
N ASN A 540 28.02 -3.77 -16.72
CA ASN A 540 26.90 -4.69 -16.56
C ASN A 540 25.86 -4.50 -17.67
N ARG A 541 25.57 -3.25 -18.06
CA ARG A 541 24.67 -2.92 -19.17
C ARG A 541 25.18 -3.48 -20.49
N LEU A 542 26.47 -3.31 -20.80
CA LEU A 542 27.08 -3.84 -22.02
C LEU A 542 26.95 -5.37 -22.11
N GLN A 543 27.21 -6.08 -21.01
CA GLN A 543 27.03 -7.54 -20.95
C GLN A 543 25.56 -7.95 -21.12
N ALA A 544 24.63 -7.18 -20.55
CA ALA A 544 23.20 -7.41 -20.71
C ALA A 544 22.75 -7.22 -22.16
N GLU A 545 23.29 -6.22 -22.86
CA GLU A 545 23.00 -5.96 -24.27
C GLU A 545 23.55 -7.06 -25.19
N ASP A 546 24.77 -7.54 -24.94
CA ASP A 546 25.32 -8.70 -25.66
C ASP A 546 24.47 -9.95 -25.42
N TRP A 547 24.05 -10.18 -24.18
CA TRP A 547 23.15 -11.28 -23.84
C TRP A 547 21.77 -11.15 -24.52
N LEU A 548 21.19 -9.96 -24.57
CA LEU A 548 19.91 -9.69 -25.24
C LEU A 548 19.99 -9.99 -26.74
N ARG A 549 21.06 -9.52 -27.39
CA ARG A 549 21.28 -9.77 -28.82
C ARG A 549 21.34 -11.26 -29.12
N ASN A 550 22.04 -12.03 -28.29
CA ASN A 550 22.13 -13.47 -28.43
C ASN A 550 20.80 -14.18 -28.12
N THR A 551 20.14 -13.82 -27.02
CA THR A 551 18.93 -14.48 -26.53
C THR A 551 17.76 -14.33 -27.49
N PHE A 552 17.60 -13.13 -28.07
CA PHE A 552 16.49 -12.82 -28.97
C PHE A 552 16.90 -12.76 -30.44
N SER A 553 18.11 -13.22 -30.79
CA SER A 553 18.63 -13.22 -32.17
C SER A 553 18.52 -11.84 -32.85
N MET A 554 18.85 -10.78 -32.12
CA MET A 554 18.71 -9.40 -32.59
C MET A 554 19.83 -9.02 -33.58
N ASP A 555 19.56 -8.05 -34.46
CA ASP A 555 20.60 -7.43 -35.29
C ASP A 555 21.65 -6.75 -34.40
N SER A 556 22.93 -6.92 -34.73
CA SER A 556 24.06 -6.19 -34.15
C SER A 556 23.89 -4.67 -34.15
N GLN A 557 23.11 -4.12 -35.10
CA GLN A 557 22.83 -2.69 -35.22
C GLN A 557 21.57 -2.23 -34.50
N ALA A 558 20.81 -3.12 -33.85
CA ALA A 558 19.62 -2.72 -33.10
C ALA A 558 20.00 -1.73 -31.98
N ASP A 559 19.32 -0.59 -31.92
CA ASP A 559 19.49 0.40 -30.86
C ASP A 559 18.90 -0.15 -29.56
N LEU A 560 19.73 -0.28 -28.53
CA LEU A 560 19.33 -0.71 -27.18
C LEU A 560 19.53 0.40 -26.14
N LYS A 561 20.17 1.51 -26.53
CA LYS A 561 20.56 2.60 -25.62
C LYS A 561 19.52 3.72 -25.61
N GLY A 562 18.98 4.04 -26.78
CA GLY A 562 17.93 5.04 -26.94
C GLY A 562 16.53 4.46 -26.72
N LEU A 563 15.54 5.33 -26.82
CA LEU A 563 14.12 4.95 -26.78
C LEU A 563 13.64 4.33 -28.11
N GLY A 564 14.47 4.32 -29.17
CA GLY A 564 14.11 3.74 -30.47
C GLY A 564 12.71 4.17 -30.95
N ALA A 565 11.85 3.18 -31.23
CA ALA A 565 10.47 3.40 -31.68
C ALA A 565 9.57 4.05 -30.61
N LEU A 566 9.93 3.96 -29.33
CA LEU A 566 9.17 4.53 -28.22
C LEU A 566 9.20 6.06 -28.22
N ALA A 567 10.25 6.68 -28.77
CA ALA A 567 10.43 8.13 -28.74
C ALA A 567 9.26 8.91 -29.37
N GLY A 568 8.50 8.30 -30.28
CA GLY A 568 7.31 8.88 -30.92
C GLY A 568 5.97 8.42 -30.35
N GLN A 569 5.96 7.55 -29.33
CA GLN A 569 4.73 7.02 -28.74
C GLN A 569 4.02 8.09 -27.92
N GLN A 570 2.72 8.28 -28.18
CA GLN A 570 1.94 9.34 -27.52
C GLN A 570 1.91 9.18 -25.99
N GLY A 571 1.78 7.94 -25.49
CA GLY A 571 1.84 7.67 -24.04
C GLY A 571 3.16 8.09 -23.39
N LEU A 572 4.29 7.90 -24.08
CA LEU A 572 5.59 8.37 -23.59
C LEU A 572 5.64 9.91 -23.53
N LEU A 573 5.19 10.58 -24.60
CA LEU A 573 5.20 12.03 -24.69
C LEU A 573 4.29 12.67 -23.62
N ARG A 574 3.12 12.08 -23.38
CA ARG A 574 2.21 12.48 -22.29
C ARG A 574 2.82 12.27 -20.93
N GLY A 575 3.35 11.07 -20.67
CA GLY A 575 3.96 10.73 -19.39
C GLY A 575 5.13 11.64 -19.05
N LEU A 576 6.00 11.94 -20.02
CA LEU A 576 7.12 12.89 -19.84
C LEU A 576 6.61 14.30 -19.53
N GLU A 577 5.59 14.76 -20.25
CA GLU A 577 5.04 16.10 -20.04
C GLU A 577 4.41 16.25 -18.65
N LEU A 578 3.63 15.24 -18.22
CA LEU A 578 3.04 15.17 -16.88
C LEU A 578 4.10 15.09 -15.78
N TRP A 579 5.18 14.34 -16.02
CA TRP A 579 6.29 14.20 -15.07
C TRP A 579 6.99 15.54 -14.80
N GLU A 580 7.23 16.34 -15.84
CA GLU A 580 7.89 17.65 -15.71
C GLU A 580 7.07 18.66 -14.90
N ILE A 581 5.75 18.58 -14.96
CA ILE A 581 4.82 19.42 -14.18
C ILE A 581 4.42 18.78 -12.83
N GLY A 582 5.06 17.68 -12.43
CA GLY A 582 4.85 17.05 -11.12
C GLY A 582 3.56 16.24 -10.96
N LYS A 583 2.87 15.92 -12.06
CA LYS A 583 1.68 15.04 -12.07
C LYS A 583 2.12 13.58 -12.15
N PHE A 584 2.80 13.12 -11.11
CA PHE A 584 3.50 11.82 -11.10
C PHE A 584 2.55 10.62 -11.21
N THR A 585 1.36 10.69 -10.60
CA THR A 585 0.38 9.62 -10.66
C THR A 585 -0.15 9.42 -12.07
N GLU A 586 -0.49 10.52 -12.74
CA GLU A 586 -0.99 10.56 -14.11
C GLU A 586 0.13 10.16 -15.09
N ALA A 587 1.35 10.67 -14.90
CA ALA A 587 2.52 10.28 -15.67
C ALA A 587 2.77 8.77 -15.60
N ARG A 588 2.71 8.20 -14.39
CA ARG A 588 2.85 6.76 -14.16
C ARG A 588 1.76 5.98 -14.88
N SER A 589 0.50 6.42 -14.86
CA SER A 589 -0.58 5.74 -15.59
C SER A 589 -0.30 5.66 -17.09
N GLU A 590 0.13 6.76 -17.70
CA GLU A 590 0.52 6.79 -19.12
C GLU A 590 1.71 5.87 -19.43
N PHE A 591 2.71 5.83 -18.54
CA PHE A 591 3.85 4.93 -18.67
C PHE A 591 3.44 3.46 -18.49
N GLU A 592 2.54 3.14 -17.56
CA GLU A 592 2.08 1.78 -17.33
C GLU A 592 1.27 1.23 -18.51
N GLU A 593 0.41 2.06 -19.13
CA GLU A 593 -0.27 1.68 -20.37
C GLU A 593 0.73 1.36 -21.49
N LEU A 594 1.75 2.20 -21.68
CA LEU A 594 2.80 1.95 -22.66
C LEU A 594 3.61 0.69 -22.33
N ARG A 595 3.92 0.45 -21.04
CA ARG A 595 4.66 -0.73 -20.58
C ARG A 595 3.92 -2.03 -20.91
N GLN A 596 2.59 -2.02 -20.77
CA GLN A 596 1.75 -3.15 -21.14
C GLN A 596 1.63 -3.30 -22.66
N LEU A 597 1.52 -2.19 -23.40
CA LEU A 597 1.47 -2.22 -24.87
C LEU A 597 2.70 -2.88 -25.49
N VAL A 598 3.89 -2.65 -24.91
CA VAL A 598 5.17 -3.17 -25.43
C VAL A 598 5.62 -4.47 -24.77
N ALA A 599 4.79 -5.06 -23.90
CA ALA A 599 5.14 -6.21 -23.05
C ALA A 599 5.61 -7.45 -23.82
N SER A 600 5.24 -7.58 -25.09
CA SER A 600 5.63 -8.70 -25.96
C SER A 600 6.88 -8.42 -26.80
N ASP A 601 7.45 -7.22 -26.74
CA ASP A 601 8.64 -6.83 -27.50
C ASP A 601 9.85 -6.71 -26.55
N PRO A 602 10.86 -7.58 -26.67
CA PRO A 602 12.00 -7.58 -25.76
C PRO A 602 12.90 -6.35 -25.91
N ILE A 603 12.98 -5.75 -27.11
CA ILE A 603 13.79 -4.54 -27.35
C ILE A 603 13.11 -3.35 -26.68
N GLN A 604 11.83 -3.13 -26.98
CA GLN A 604 11.08 -2.00 -26.42
C GLN A 604 10.91 -2.14 -24.91
N SER A 605 10.68 -3.35 -24.40
CA SER A 605 10.63 -3.60 -22.95
C SER A 605 11.95 -3.27 -22.26
N TYR A 606 13.10 -3.64 -22.85
CA TYR A 606 14.42 -3.30 -22.30
C TYR A 606 14.72 -1.80 -22.35
N GLN A 607 14.47 -1.15 -23.50
CA GLN A 607 14.64 0.30 -23.65
C GLN A 607 13.80 1.06 -22.63
N PHE A 608 12.55 0.63 -22.44
CA PHE A 608 11.65 1.29 -21.50
C PHE A 608 12.00 1.01 -20.04
N ALA A 609 12.46 -0.21 -19.71
CA ALA A 609 12.98 -0.53 -18.38
C ALA A 609 14.13 0.41 -17.98
N ASN A 610 15.07 0.66 -18.89
CA ASN A 610 16.18 1.60 -18.67
C ASN A 610 15.69 3.03 -18.50
N PHE A 611 14.78 3.48 -19.37
CA PHE A 611 14.19 4.81 -19.28
C PHE A 611 13.49 5.04 -17.93
N LEU A 612 12.59 4.13 -17.54
CA LEU A 612 11.81 4.22 -16.30
C LEU A 612 12.71 4.20 -15.06
N THR A 613 13.73 3.35 -15.06
CA THR A 613 14.69 3.26 -13.94
C THR A 613 15.50 4.55 -13.82
N ASN A 614 15.99 5.10 -14.94
CA ASN A 614 16.73 6.37 -14.95
C ASN A 614 15.86 7.58 -14.58
N LEU A 615 14.56 7.51 -14.87
CA LEU A 615 13.60 8.54 -14.46
C LEU A 615 13.35 8.56 -12.95
N GLY A 616 13.66 7.46 -12.25
CA GLY A 616 13.32 7.25 -10.84
C GLY A 616 11.98 6.55 -10.62
N LEU A 617 11.32 6.08 -11.69
CA LEU A 617 10.07 5.31 -11.62
C LEU A 617 10.39 3.81 -11.45
N TYR A 618 11.02 3.50 -10.31
CA TYR A 618 11.69 2.21 -10.07
C TYR A 618 10.74 1.01 -10.16
N ARG A 619 9.52 1.11 -9.61
CA ARG A 619 8.54 0.02 -9.70
C ARG A 619 8.27 -0.39 -11.15
N SER A 620 7.93 0.57 -12.01
CA SER A 620 7.68 0.32 -13.43
C SER A 620 8.92 -0.20 -14.14
N GLY A 621 10.11 0.34 -13.83
CA GLY A 621 11.39 -0.16 -14.35
C GLY A 621 11.68 -1.61 -13.94
N ILE A 622 11.41 -1.99 -12.69
CA ILE A 622 11.53 -3.36 -12.18
C ILE A 622 10.58 -4.30 -12.92
N MET A 623 9.33 -3.88 -13.13
CA MET A 623 8.33 -4.68 -13.86
C MET A 623 8.70 -4.84 -15.34
N ALA A 624 9.15 -3.78 -16.01
CA ALA A 624 9.65 -3.84 -17.38
C ALA A 624 10.88 -4.74 -17.52
N THR A 625 11.80 -4.67 -16.56
CA THR A 625 12.95 -5.58 -16.47
C THR A 625 12.50 -7.04 -16.34
N ARG A 626 11.47 -7.31 -15.52
CA ARG A 626 10.92 -8.66 -15.36
C ARG A 626 10.27 -9.16 -16.65
N GLN A 627 9.54 -8.32 -17.39
CA GLN A 627 8.95 -8.68 -18.69
C GLN A 627 10.00 -9.18 -19.69
N VAL A 628 11.18 -8.54 -19.74
CA VAL A 628 12.29 -9.00 -20.60
C VAL A 628 12.76 -10.41 -20.23
N LEU A 629 12.86 -10.72 -18.92
CA LEU A 629 13.27 -12.03 -18.44
C LEU A 629 12.18 -13.10 -18.66
N ASP A 630 10.91 -12.73 -18.54
CA ASP A 630 9.78 -13.60 -18.86
C ASP A 630 9.79 -13.98 -20.34
N LEU A 631 10.04 -13.02 -21.25
CA LEU A 631 10.18 -13.26 -22.68
C LEU A 631 11.38 -14.17 -23.01
N ALA A 632 12.42 -14.16 -22.18
CA ALA A 632 13.56 -15.07 -22.28
C ALA A 632 13.26 -16.47 -21.69
N GLY A 633 12.04 -16.73 -21.21
CA GLY A 633 11.63 -18.01 -20.62
C GLY A 633 12.22 -18.27 -19.23
N MET A 634 12.65 -17.22 -18.52
CA MET A 634 13.25 -17.36 -17.18
C MET A 634 12.17 -17.27 -16.10
N ASN A 635 12.18 -18.18 -15.12
CA ASN A 635 11.38 -18.08 -13.91
C ASN A 635 12.15 -17.28 -12.82
N ASP A 636 11.64 -17.20 -11.59
CA ASP A 636 12.31 -16.45 -10.53
C ASP A 636 13.71 -16.98 -10.23
N ALA A 637 13.86 -18.30 -10.04
CA ALA A 637 15.15 -18.91 -9.75
C ALA A 637 16.15 -18.76 -10.91
N THR A 638 15.75 -19.05 -12.15
CA THR A 638 16.67 -18.97 -13.30
C THR A 638 17.04 -17.54 -13.65
N SER A 639 16.17 -16.58 -13.34
CA SER A 639 16.45 -15.16 -13.58
C SER A 639 17.58 -14.59 -12.71
N LEU A 640 17.92 -15.22 -11.57
CA LEU A 640 19.11 -14.86 -10.80
C LEU A 640 20.42 -15.16 -11.55
N GLY A 641 20.38 -16.02 -12.57
CA GLY A 641 21.50 -16.31 -13.47
C GLY A 641 21.58 -15.42 -14.72
N ALA A 642 20.65 -14.48 -14.90
CA ALA A 642 20.73 -13.47 -15.95
C ALA A 642 21.92 -12.51 -15.71
N PRO A 643 22.38 -11.76 -16.74
CA PRO A 643 23.41 -10.74 -16.55
C PRO A 643 23.09 -9.82 -15.37
N ALA A 644 24.11 -9.48 -14.57
CA ALA A 644 23.96 -8.80 -13.28
C ALA A 644 23.07 -7.54 -13.37
N TYR A 645 23.15 -6.81 -14.49
CA TYR A 645 22.34 -5.63 -14.79
C TYR A 645 20.84 -5.79 -14.50
N PHE A 646 20.23 -6.90 -14.95
CA PHE A 646 18.79 -7.14 -14.74
C PHE A 646 18.47 -7.27 -13.24
N ASN A 647 19.33 -7.96 -12.49
CA ASN A 647 19.16 -8.14 -11.06
C ASN A 647 19.56 -6.90 -10.27
N ASN A 648 20.48 -6.07 -10.76
CA ASN A 648 20.78 -4.75 -10.20
C ASN A 648 19.60 -3.77 -10.36
N ILE A 649 18.82 -3.85 -11.45
CA ILE A 649 17.58 -3.08 -11.55
C ILE A 649 16.48 -3.68 -10.66
N ARG A 650 16.25 -4.99 -10.77
CA ARG A 650 15.18 -5.68 -10.02
C ARG A 650 15.38 -5.56 -8.52
N PHE A 651 16.60 -5.66 -8.01
CA PHE A 651 16.95 -5.57 -6.59
C PHE A 651 17.94 -4.44 -6.36
N GLY A 652 17.61 -3.24 -6.88
CA GLY A 652 18.44 -2.06 -6.76
C GLY A 652 18.54 -1.51 -5.34
N THR A 653 19.58 -0.72 -5.10
CA THR A 653 19.84 0.02 -3.87
C THR A 653 19.37 1.48 -4.02
N TYR A 654 18.11 1.67 -4.43
CA TYR A 654 17.55 3.01 -4.63
C TYR A 654 17.42 3.75 -3.29
N PHE A 655 17.52 5.09 -3.30
CA PHE A 655 17.58 5.91 -2.08
C PHE A 655 18.73 5.52 -1.14
N SER A 656 19.86 5.06 -1.69
CA SER A 656 21.03 4.58 -0.91
C SER A 656 21.50 5.55 0.16
N ASP A 657 21.66 6.84 -0.16
CA ASP A 657 22.20 7.82 0.79
C ASP A 657 21.35 7.89 2.06
N GLN A 658 20.02 7.92 1.89
CA GLN A 658 19.06 8.00 2.99
C GLN A 658 18.95 6.67 3.75
N ILE A 659 18.86 5.54 3.03
CA ILE A 659 18.72 4.22 3.64
C ILE A 659 19.99 3.86 4.42
N MET A 660 21.18 4.20 3.91
CA MET A 660 22.45 3.96 4.60
C MET A 660 22.57 4.83 5.87
N ALA A 661 22.21 6.11 5.80
CA ALA A 661 22.19 6.99 6.97
C ALA A 661 21.23 6.48 8.05
N LEU A 662 20.02 6.06 7.66
CA LEU A 662 19.03 5.50 8.59
C LEU A 662 19.43 4.12 9.13
N ALA A 663 20.09 3.29 8.31
CA ALA A 663 20.65 2.01 8.73
C ALA A 663 21.69 2.21 9.84
N GLU A 664 22.58 3.19 9.69
CA GLU A 664 23.55 3.57 10.73
C GLU A 664 22.83 4.12 11.97
N GLU A 665 21.93 5.08 11.81
CA GLU A 665 21.23 5.74 12.92
C GLU A 665 20.43 4.75 13.79
N TYR A 666 19.71 3.82 13.16
CA TYR A 666 18.88 2.84 13.84
C TYR A 666 19.56 1.47 14.00
N ASN A 667 20.86 1.36 13.70
CA ASN A 667 21.63 0.12 13.82
C ASN A 667 20.96 -1.08 13.10
N PHE A 668 20.50 -0.89 11.88
CA PHE A 668 20.02 -1.96 10.99
C PHE A 668 21.08 -2.28 9.93
N HIS A 669 21.08 -3.53 9.46
CA HIS A 669 21.83 -3.84 8.24
C HIS A 669 21.09 -3.24 7.03
N PRO A 670 21.75 -2.51 6.12
CA PRO A 670 21.08 -1.81 5.02
C PRO A 670 20.31 -2.74 4.07
N LEU A 671 20.83 -3.95 3.81
CA LEU A 671 20.13 -4.94 2.99
C LEU A 671 18.75 -5.33 3.55
N LEU A 672 18.57 -5.30 4.88
CA LEU A 672 17.24 -5.55 5.47
C LEU A 672 16.30 -4.38 5.16
N LEU A 673 16.76 -3.13 5.31
CA LEU A 673 15.94 -1.96 5.01
C LEU A 673 15.56 -1.88 3.53
N PHE A 674 16.50 -2.15 2.60
CA PHE A 674 16.16 -2.28 1.19
C PHE A 674 15.10 -3.36 0.95
N SER A 675 15.17 -4.48 1.68
CA SER A 675 14.19 -5.57 1.55
C SER A 675 12.79 -5.15 2.01
N VAL A 676 12.70 -4.41 3.11
CA VAL A 676 11.42 -3.86 3.62
C VAL A 676 10.86 -2.83 2.65
N VAL A 677 11.64 -1.81 2.25
CA VAL A 677 11.18 -0.77 1.32
C VAL A 677 10.72 -1.39 -0.02
N ARG A 678 11.45 -2.39 -0.50
CA ARG A 678 11.06 -3.15 -1.68
C ARG A 678 9.72 -3.84 -1.51
N GLN A 679 9.52 -4.56 -0.40
CA GLN A 679 8.27 -5.26 -0.12
C GLN A 679 7.08 -4.29 -0.05
N GLU A 680 7.29 -3.11 0.54
CA GLU A 680 6.22 -2.14 0.78
C GLU A 680 5.77 -1.39 -0.47
N SER A 681 6.72 -0.95 -1.31
CA SER A 681 6.39 -0.03 -2.41
C SER A 681 7.07 -0.34 -3.73
N LEU A 682 7.99 -1.31 -3.78
CA LEU A 682 8.95 -1.43 -4.89
C LEU A 682 9.67 -0.10 -5.19
N PHE A 683 9.97 0.66 -4.13
CA PHE A 683 10.62 1.97 -4.16
C PHE A 683 9.79 3.09 -4.82
N GLU A 684 8.46 2.98 -4.82
CA GLU A 684 7.57 4.02 -5.33
C GLU A 684 7.12 4.96 -4.20
N GLY A 685 7.56 6.22 -4.22
CA GLY A 685 7.35 7.15 -3.09
C GLY A 685 5.96 7.78 -3.00
N PHE A 686 5.17 7.74 -4.07
CA PHE A 686 3.88 8.44 -4.19
C PHE A 686 2.68 7.49 -4.33
N VAL A 687 2.79 6.26 -3.81
CA VAL A 687 1.69 5.28 -3.84
C VAL A 687 0.90 5.21 -2.54
N GLN A 688 -0.38 4.86 -2.70
CA GLN A 688 -1.31 4.58 -1.63
C GLN A 688 -1.88 3.16 -1.75
N SER A 689 -1.91 2.38 -0.67
CA SER A 689 -2.61 1.09 -0.63
C SER A 689 -4.12 1.25 -0.54
N SER A 690 -4.85 0.16 -0.78
CA SER A 690 -6.30 0.10 -0.56
C SER A 690 -6.70 0.40 0.89
N ALA A 691 -5.84 0.05 1.87
CA ALA A 691 -6.02 0.34 3.29
C ALA A 691 -5.62 1.77 3.67
N GLY A 692 -5.09 2.57 2.74
CA GLY A 692 -4.70 3.95 2.96
C GLY A 692 -3.28 4.17 3.46
N ALA A 693 -2.44 3.12 3.45
CA ALA A 693 -1.00 3.24 3.73
C ALA A 693 -0.28 3.99 2.60
N ARG A 694 0.75 4.80 2.90
CA ARG A 694 1.34 5.75 1.95
C ARG A 694 2.87 5.64 1.86
N GLY A 695 3.40 5.87 0.66
CA GLY A 695 4.82 6.08 0.37
C GLY A 695 5.72 4.84 0.47
N LEU A 696 7.04 5.07 0.56
CA LEU A 696 8.09 4.06 0.39
C LEU A 696 8.01 2.84 1.32
N MET A 697 7.61 3.05 2.58
CA MET A 697 7.46 2.06 3.64
C MET A 697 6.00 1.90 4.09
N GLN A 698 5.04 2.36 3.27
CA GLN A 698 3.60 2.19 3.47
C GLN A 698 3.13 2.50 4.90
N ILE A 699 3.34 3.75 5.34
CA ILE A 699 2.90 4.21 6.65
C ILE A 699 1.42 4.55 6.60
N VAL A 700 0.63 4.01 7.52
CA VAL A 700 -0.78 4.42 7.69
C VAL A 700 -0.86 5.77 8.42
N PRO A 701 -1.83 6.64 8.07
CA PRO A 701 -1.88 8.01 8.61
C PRO A 701 -1.85 8.12 10.13
N GLY A 702 -2.59 7.25 10.85
CA GLY A 702 -2.61 7.27 12.31
C GLY A 702 -1.23 6.96 12.94
N THR A 703 -0.46 6.05 12.35
CA THR A 703 0.91 5.75 12.78
C THR A 703 1.84 6.92 12.44
N GLY A 704 1.68 7.53 11.27
CA GLY A 704 2.43 8.72 10.87
C GLY A 704 2.23 9.89 11.85
N GLU A 705 0.98 10.14 12.27
CA GLU A 705 0.65 11.17 13.27
C GLU A 705 1.31 10.92 14.64
N GLU A 706 1.30 9.66 15.11
CA GLU A 706 1.97 9.27 16.36
C GLU A 706 3.48 9.55 16.28
N ILE A 707 4.11 9.15 15.18
CA ILE A 707 5.55 9.32 14.95
C ILE A 707 5.90 10.80 14.83
N ALA A 708 5.16 11.57 14.01
CA ALA A 708 5.36 13.00 13.83
C ALA A 708 5.25 13.75 15.16
N SER A 709 4.24 13.44 15.97
CA SER A 709 4.05 14.02 17.30
C SER A 709 5.22 13.72 18.24
N ARG A 710 5.75 12.50 18.21
CA ARG A 710 6.87 12.08 19.06
C ARG A 710 8.19 12.70 18.60
N LEU A 711 8.47 12.70 17.30
CA LEU A 711 9.69 13.25 16.71
C LEU A 711 9.66 14.78 16.63
N LYS A 712 8.48 15.39 16.68
CA LYS A 712 8.23 16.82 16.40
C LYS A 712 8.77 17.23 15.03
N TRP A 713 8.63 16.34 14.06
CA TRP A 713 9.12 16.53 12.70
C TRP A 713 8.32 15.67 11.71
N PRO A 714 7.99 16.18 10.51
CA PRO A 714 8.22 17.56 10.06
C PRO A 714 7.38 18.58 10.86
N ALA A 715 7.78 19.85 10.78
CA ALA A 715 6.94 20.91 11.32
C ALA A 715 5.61 20.96 10.55
N ASP A 716 4.51 21.22 11.26
CA ASP A 716 3.16 21.32 10.67
C ASP A 716 2.76 20.09 9.84
N TYR A 717 3.12 18.90 10.33
CA TYR A 717 2.89 17.62 9.66
C TYR A 717 1.44 17.45 9.18
N THR A 718 1.32 16.94 7.96
CA THR A 718 0.06 16.49 7.34
C THR A 718 0.23 15.08 6.78
N GLU A 719 -0.89 14.38 6.50
CA GLU A 719 -0.82 13.05 5.89
C GLU A 719 -0.14 13.03 4.50
N GLU A 720 -0.05 14.18 3.81
CA GLU A 720 0.65 14.32 2.53
C GLU A 720 2.17 14.24 2.67
N ASP A 721 2.72 14.56 3.85
CA ASP A 721 4.15 14.42 4.12
C ASP A 721 4.61 12.95 4.02
N LEU A 722 3.69 12.00 4.16
CA LEU A 722 4.00 10.57 3.98
C LEU A 722 4.37 10.22 2.53
N TYR A 723 4.12 11.08 1.55
CA TYR A 723 4.61 10.89 0.18
C TYR A 723 6.03 11.45 -0.05
N ARG A 724 6.62 12.13 0.94
CA ARG A 724 8.01 12.62 0.88
C ARG A 724 8.94 11.47 1.25
N PRO A 725 9.84 11.01 0.35
CA PRO A 725 10.77 9.92 0.65
C PRO A 725 11.53 10.07 1.96
N ILE A 726 12.07 11.27 2.23
CA ILE A 726 12.82 11.56 3.45
C ILE A 726 11.99 11.38 4.73
N VAL A 727 10.71 11.79 4.72
CA VAL A 727 9.80 11.63 5.87
C VAL A 727 9.41 10.16 6.02
N ASN A 728 9.00 9.54 4.91
CA ASN A 728 8.46 8.20 4.93
C ASN A 728 9.49 7.15 5.36
N LEU A 729 10.72 7.24 4.82
CA LEU A 729 11.83 6.36 5.24
C LEU A 729 12.18 6.56 6.72
N LYS A 730 12.28 7.81 7.19
CA LYS A 730 12.55 8.11 8.60
C LYS A 730 11.48 7.50 9.51
N PHE A 731 10.21 7.66 9.15
CA PHE A 731 9.08 7.16 9.94
C PHE A 731 9.03 5.63 9.94
N GLY A 732 9.20 5.00 8.78
CA GLY A 732 9.19 3.53 8.68
C GLY A 732 10.35 2.88 9.42
N VAL A 733 11.57 3.40 9.28
CA VAL A 733 12.73 2.85 9.99
C VAL A 733 12.62 3.10 11.50
N ASP A 734 12.12 4.26 11.93
CA ASP A 734 11.84 4.51 13.34
C ASP A 734 10.82 3.52 13.92
N TYR A 735 9.69 3.33 13.22
CA TYR A 735 8.65 2.42 13.68
C TYR A 735 9.13 0.98 13.72
N LEU A 736 9.85 0.51 12.69
CA LEU A 736 10.46 -0.81 12.66
C LEU A 736 11.51 -0.98 13.78
N GLY A 737 12.31 0.05 14.05
CA GLY A 737 13.25 0.09 15.16
C GLY A 737 12.57 -0.14 16.51
N ARG A 738 11.46 0.57 16.77
CA ARG A 738 10.65 0.39 17.98
C ARG A 738 10.05 -1.01 18.10
N GLN A 739 9.58 -1.60 16.98
CA GLN A 739 9.10 -2.97 17.00
C GLN A 739 10.24 -3.95 17.32
N ARG A 740 11.41 -3.77 16.71
CA ARG A 740 12.58 -4.60 17.03
C ARG A 740 12.97 -4.51 18.51
N GLU A 741 12.90 -3.32 19.11
CA GLU A 741 13.14 -3.14 20.55
C GLU A 741 12.07 -3.85 21.41
N LEU A 742 10.78 -3.72 21.05
CA LEU A 742 9.67 -4.38 21.75
C LEU A 742 9.83 -5.91 21.76
N PHE A 743 10.40 -6.48 20.71
CA PHE A 743 10.61 -7.92 20.56
C PHE A 743 12.07 -8.36 20.78
N GLU A 744 12.85 -7.56 21.53
CA GLU A 744 14.21 -7.91 21.99
C GLU A 744 15.16 -8.34 20.84
N GLY A 745 14.99 -7.76 19.65
CA GLY A 745 15.80 -8.07 18.47
C GLY A 745 15.22 -9.13 17.53
N ASP A 746 14.10 -9.78 17.88
CA ASP A 746 13.45 -10.76 17.00
C ASP A 746 12.80 -10.07 15.79
N LEU A 747 13.43 -10.24 14.62
CA LEU A 747 12.98 -9.64 13.38
C LEU A 747 11.69 -10.25 12.82
N PHE A 748 11.39 -11.53 13.08
CA PHE A 748 10.14 -12.13 12.63
C PHE A 748 8.97 -11.48 13.38
N ALA A 749 9.10 -11.35 14.69
CA ALA A 749 8.09 -10.71 15.52
C ALA A 749 7.99 -9.19 15.25
N ALA A 750 9.12 -8.51 15.03
CA ALA A 750 9.12 -7.10 14.67
C ALA A 750 8.43 -6.82 13.32
N LEU A 751 8.71 -7.61 12.28
CA LEU A 751 8.04 -7.51 10.98
C LEU A 751 6.56 -7.88 11.08
N SER A 752 6.23 -8.87 11.92
CA SER A 752 4.85 -9.23 12.23
C SER A 752 4.09 -8.07 12.88
N ALA A 753 4.72 -7.34 13.80
CA ALA A 753 4.15 -6.17 14.43
C ALA A 753 4.04 -4.97 13.48
N TYR A 754 5.00 -4.84 12.55
CA TYR A 754 4.98 -3.80 11.53
C TYR A 754 3.75 -3.93 10.62
N ASN A 755 3.47 -5.13 10.12
CA ASN A 755 2.36 -5.38 9.20
C ASN A 755 1.03 -5.73 9.91
N GLY A 756 1.06 -6.62 10.91
CA GLY A 756 -0.12 -7.14 11.61
C GLY A 756 -0.47 -6.43 12.93
N GLY A 757 0.32 -5.44 13.33
CA GLY A 757 0.15 -4.68 14.57
C GLY A 757 0.80 -5.34 15.80
N PRO A 758 1.36 -4.56 16.74
CA PRO A 758 2.14 -5.07 17.87
C PRO A 758 1.34 -5.94 18.84
N GLY A 759 0.04 -5.65 19.05
CA GLY A 759 -0.81 -6.45 19.93
C GLY A 759 -0.95 -7.90 19.46
N ASN A 760 -1.24 -8.09 18.16
CA ASN A 760 -1.34 -9.42 17.56
C ASN A 760 0.01 -10.15 17.59
N ALA A 761 1.09 -9.44 17.27
CA ALA A 761 2.44 -10.01 17.28
C ALA A 761 2.88 -10.48 18.68
N LEU A 762 2.52 -9.74 19.74
CA LEU A 762 2.74 -10.16 21.13
C LEU A 762 2.00 -11.46 21.45
N GLU A 763 0.71 -11.56 21.09
CA GLU A 763 -0.07 -12.78 21.27
C GLU A 763 0.54 -13.99 20.56
N TRP A 764 0.96 -13.82 19.29
CA TRP A 764 1.59 -14.89 18.54
C TRP A 764 2.97 -15.27 19.10
N LYS A 765 3.74 -14.28 19.56
CA LYS A 765 5.07 -14.50 20.13
C LYS A 765 5.01 -15.33 21.41
N MET A 766 3.98 -15.13 22.24
CA MET A 766 3.77 -15.96 23.44
C MET A 766 3.56 -17.44 23.13
N LEU A 767 3.02 -17.78 21.94
CA LEU A 767 2.76 -19.16 21.54
C LEU A 767 3.98 -19.85 20.91
N ALA A 768 5.00 -19.08 20.47
CA ALA A 768 6.28 -19.57 19.96
C ALA A 768 7.45 -18.63 20.34
N PRO A 769 7.87 -18.63 21.61
CA PRO A 769 8.88 -17.70 22.11
C PRO A 769 10.27 -17.94 21.51
N ASP A 770 10.63 -19.19 21.20
CA ASP A 770 12.02 -19.55 20.87
C ASP A 770 12.21 -20.15 19.46
N ASP A 771 11.13 -20.26 18.67
CA ASP A 771 11.16 -20.88 17.35
C ASP A 771 10.58 -19.94 16.29
N PRO A 772 11.42 -19.25 15.49
CA PRO A 772 10.96 -18.33 14.45
C PRO A 772 10.17 -19.02 13.34
N ASP A 773 10.47 -20.31 13.09
CA ASP A 773 9.77 -21.07 12.06
C ASP A 773 8.35 -21.40 12.54
N LEU A 774 8.21 -21.83 13.79
CA LEU A 774 6.90 -22.06 14.40
C LEU A 774 6.12 -20.75 14.56
N PHE A 775 6.79 -19.67 14.94
CA PHE A 775 6.18 -18.34 15.03
C PHE A 775 5.51 -17.95 13.71
N LEU A 776 6.20 -18.13 12.58
CA LEU A 776 5.63 -17.85 11.26
C LEU A 776 4.32 -18.61 11.02
N GLU A 777 4.24 -19.88 11.44
CA GLU A 777 3.03 -20.69 11.24
C GLU A 777 1.89 -20.36 12.20
N ILE A 778 2.21 -19.76 13.35
CA ILE A 778 1.24 -19.31 14.35
C ILE A 778 0.62 -17.95 13.98
N VAL A 779 1.35 -17.09 13.26
CA VAL A 779 0.82 -15.81 12.77
C VAL A 779 -0.49 -16.07 12.04
N ARG A 780 -1.61 -15.56 12.56
CA ARG A 780 -2.96 -15.92 12.10
C ARG A 780 -3.37 -15.19 10.82
N PHE A 781 -2.76 -14.05 10.54
CA PHE A 781 -3.03 -13.28 9.32
C PHE A 781 -2.17 -13.80 8.18
N GLU A 782 -2.82 -14.22 7.10
CA GLU A 782 -2.12 -14.72 5.92
C GLU A 782 -1.24 -13.64 5.28
N GLU A 783 -1.76 -12.41 5.20
CA GLU A 783 -1.01 -11.25 4.71
C GLU A 783 0.31 -11.07 5.49
N THR A 784 0.26 -11.13 6.82
CA THR A 784 1.45 -10.98 7.67
C THR A 784 2.43 -12.16 7.51
N ARG A 785 1.94 -13.39 7.33
CA ARG A 785 2.82 -14.53 6.99
C ARG A 785 3.50 -14.30 5.64
N ASN A 786 2.75 -13.86 4.63
CA ASN A 786 3.27 -13.58 3.30
C ASN A 786 4.30 -12.45 3.33
N TYR A 787 4.05 -11.42 4.14
CA TYR A 787 4.95 -10.29 4.33
C TYR A 787 6.30 -10.72 4.90
N ILE A 788 6.32 -11.52 5.97
CA ILE A 788 7.57 -12.04 6.56
C ILE A 788 8.31 -12.93 5.56
N ARG A 789 7.60 -13.84 4.88
CA ARG A 789 8.19 -14.71 3.86
C ARG A 789 8.79 -13.91 2.73
N GLY A 790 8.06 -12.94 2.18
CA GLY A 790 8.49 -12.08 1.09
C GLY A 790 9.72 -11.26 1.45
N ILE A 791 9.77 -10.64 2.64
CA ILE A 791 10.96 -9.90 3.08
C ILE A 791 12.16 -10.82 3.27
N TYR A 792 11.95 -12.03 3.77
CA TYR A 792 13.02 -13.02 3.89
C TYR A 792 13.56 -13.47 2.53
N GLU A 793 12.67 -13.77 1.57
CA GLU A 793 13.04 -14.11 0.18
C GLU A 793 13.77 -12.95 -0.51
N ILE A 794 13.28 -11.72 -0.34
CA ILE A 794 13.94 -10.53 -0.87
C ILE A 794 15.32 -10.34 -0.23
N PHE A 795 15.43 -10.51 1.09
CA PHE A 795 16.68 -10.36 1.82
C PHE A 795 17.72 -11.40 1.40
N THR A 796 17.32 -12.66 1.18
CA THR A 796 18.24 -13.70 0.72
C THR A 796 18.76 -13.40 -0.68
N ILE A 797 17.93 -12.79 -1.55
CA ILE A 797 18.35 -12.32 -2.87
C ILE A 797 19.30 -11.13 -2.77
N TYR A 798 19.01 -10.11 -1.94
CA TYR A 798 19.95 -9.01 -1.68
C TYR A 798 21.28 -9.54 -1.12
N ARG A 799 21.23 -10.48 -0.17
CA ARG A 799 22.41 -11.17 0.36
C ARG A 799 23.17 -11.88 -0.76
N PHE A 800 22.50 -12.56 -1.68
CA PHE A 800 23.15 -13.24 -2.80
C PHE A 800 23.82 -12.25 -3.77
N ILE A 801 23.10 -11.19 -4.18
CA ILE A 801 23.56 -10.23 -5.19
C ILE A 801 24.74 -9.39 -4.69
N TYR A 802 24.71 -8.95 -3.44
CA TYR A 802 25.65 -7.97 -2.89
C TYR A 802 26.73 -8.59 -1.98
N ASN A 803 26.76 -9.91 -1.81
CA ASN A 803 27.80 -10.59 -1.04
C ASN A 803 29.14 -10.57 -1.76
N ARG A 804 30.20 -10.21 -1.03
CA ARG A 804 31.59 -10.34 -1.48
C ARG A 804 32.13 -11.66 -0.93
N THR A 805 32.37 -12.64 -1.81
CA THR A 805 33.17 -13.81 -1.44
C THR A 805 34.63 -13.51 -1.81
N PRO A 806 35.60 -13.65 -0.89
CA PRO A 806 37.02 -13.42 -1.16
C PRO A 806 37.57 -14.22 -2.35
#